data_AF-A0A432GFQ3-F1
#
_entry.id   AF-A0A432GFQ3-F1
#
_cell.length_a   1.000
_cell.length_b   1.000
_cell.length_c   1.000
_cell.angle_alpha   90.00
_cell.angle_beta   90.00
_cell.angle_gamma   90.00
#
_symmetry.space_group_name_H-M   'P 1'
#
loop_
_entity.id
_entity.type
_entity.pdbx_description
1 polymer ?
#
loop_
_entity_poly.entity_id
_entity_poly.type
_entity_poly.pdbx_seq_one_letter_code
_entity_poly.pdbx_strand_id
1 'polypeptide(L)'
;DQAALSQYPKRDNYLSFDTFDADINWTWEMKGHPHGSYIWPSGGGNDQVDLSENAPVLSDNFTQEAWVYSDNITLGYHYRSIMGSEQGVNAANKWNIDTSPTISYIKGCCFPFGAEGISYGFGTGTKKIKFHASVTIPVKVWHHIATTFDGTNYILYMNGEVVDNNTVTAGDTPAATPVRYIGTDFIGKIDEVRMWNVARTQAEIQANMNKTLADNVTGMEAYYPMAVNNNYSMIIDNSSNANHASITKAEIRSRFFSDNSSCANGPDGTTSCPYPTIRGALDDAQPGDRVYIREGRYSELLTKWQLNHSIERVANQMAIEGPKITIEGYPNEEVILDGTVAINAQWVAYTHNGHNIYKAVLDMDNISKQINKPVDNITGVFVNGRYMIPAMPMNFKNPTDNTTGNPKNREPGTVWAGIGKSPFSTVSDVDPGEDEDAEETTTDYGSYVPGDLANLDNNEEWSFDAATKTLYLYPSDNNTAPSSNVRVRVRDRFLYFAYSDNIEFKNIHFFAGSVRFWESSYLTIEDSRFSFSGEMGLHGNKVTFGSHTLVRNTIFEYINDSAIWSQNRTMFPTMENVLFRYNDWFKVSYLYGSTNRNYRGKRGDGTFKVGGSVWRYVTIENSSTAGIYPAMESLVEYARFENLYDGGDGAGIQRNPISVPISTTRYSWFINIPGFNGMRFDGSCSGNNGDVHHVVSAGNRRGFRLKGDYHDVYHVNAYDNARKDVSMSAQKYCGLDMAYDKEPGNSNSNFYNSIVETSLVCNTPSCSEAVAPYGGVSNFSPLAKYGIWLGHALGADPHFELADPWIQHRARSNDNLTATFGQNPWSDTNQHYDFRPRKGSYLIDNGLVIPGINDGEDTNPEHKQECKFISHPPLYSGQNRKYVGAAPDIGAYEYGDTVYWIPGFRYPHPSVPIPNDGAEDVPIDYSLVWNYPYKKDYSNTEATVTVSGPGVNRTVDFLYPHNVLFQAFQPGGTYNWSVTVDNISGGNWSFKV
;
A
#
# COMPACT_ATOMS: atom_id res chain seq x y z
N ASP A 1 11.01 -3.85 21.52
CA ASP A 1 12.35 -3.25 21.63
C ASP A 1 13.38 -4.26 21.17
N GLN A 2 13.89 -4.12 19.94
CA GLN A 2 14.89 -5.05 19.41
C GLN A 2 16.20 -5.02 20.21
N ALA A 3 16.57 -3.89 20.83
CA ALA A 3 17.79 -3.77 21.63
C ALA A 3 17.72 -4.63 22.90
N ALA A 4 16.52 -5.00 23.35
CA ALA A 4 16.33 -5.89 24.49
C ALA A 4 16.67 -7.36 24.18
N LEU A 5 16.98 -7.72 22.93
CA LEU A 5 17.32 -9.10 22.57
C LEU A 5 18.47 -9.67 23.40
N SER A 6 19.44 -8.85 23.82
CA SER A 6 20.54 -9.27 24.70
C SER A 6 20.13 -9.59 26.13
N GLN A 7 18.94 -9.14 26.58
CA GLN A 7 18.37 -9.48 27.89
C GLN A 7 17.84 -10.92 27.93
N TYR A 8 17.67 -11.54 26.77
CA TYR A 8 17.15 -12.89 26.60
C TYR A 8 18.20 -13.81 25.97
N PRO A 9 19.27 -14.17 26.71
CA PRO A 9 20.37 -14.98 26.18
C PRO A 9 19.96 -16.42 25.88
N LYS A 10 18.87 -16.90 26.49
CA LYS A 10 18.34 -18.25 26.30
C LYS A 10 17.15 -18.19 25.34
N ARG A 11 17.21 -19.02 24.31
CA ARG A 11 16.16 -19.17 23.29
C ARG A 11 15.77 -20.63 23.17
N ASP A 12 14.51 -20.83 22.90
CA ASP A 12 13.89 -22.14 22.81
C ASP A 12 12.97 -22.15 21.60
N ASN A 13 13.35 -22.91 20.59
CA ASN A 13 12.71 -22.87 19.29
C ASN A 13 11.49 -23.77 19.26
N TYR A 14 10.49 -23.41 18.47
CA TYR A 14 9.32 -24.24 18.22
C TYR A 14 8.89 -24.09 16.76
N LEU A 15 8.22 -25.12 16.25
CA LEU A 15 7.52 -25.06 14.98
C LEU A 15 6.21 -24.28 15.17
N SER A 16 5.96 -23.31 14.31
CA SER A 16 4.74 -22.52 14.23
C SER A 16 4.00 -22.91 12.95
N PHE A 17 2.74 -23.32 13.12
CA PHE A 17 1.83 -23.72 12.05
C PHE A 17 0.69 -22.72 11.99
N ASP A 18 0.49 -22.10 10.84
CA ASP A 18 -0.56 -21.10 10.65
C ASP A 18 -1.26 -21.26 9.28
N THR A 19 -2.19 -20.34 9.00
CA THR A 19 -2.97 -20.37 7.75
C THR A 19 -2.27 -19.63 6.61
N PHE A 20 -1.16 -18.92 6.86
CA PHE A 20 -0.45 -18.12 5.88
C PHE A 20 0.59 -18.95 5.18
N ASP A 21 0.64 -18.90 3.85
CA ASP A 21 1.89 -19.23 3.18
C ASP A 21 2.73 -17.95 3.05
N ALA A 22 3.92 -17.97 3.67
CA ALA A 22 4.81 -16.83 3.76
C ALA A 22 5.16 -16.24 2.37
N ASP A 23 5.07 -17.04 1.30
CA ASP A 23 5.52 -16.68 -0.05
C ASP A 23 4.38 -16.52 -1.09
N ILE A 24 3.10 -16.63 -0.71
CA ILE A 24 2.01 -16.74 -1.70
C ILE A 24 1.04 -15.54 -1.74
N ASN A 25 0.45 -15.31 -2.92
CA ASN A 25 -0.36 -14.15 -3.27
C ASN A 25 -1.87 -14.39 -3.34
N TRP A 26 -2.37 -15.58 -3.16
CA TRP A 26 -3.79 -15.84 -3.33
C TRP A 26 -4.37 -16.61 -2.16
N THR A 27 -5.57 -16.21 -1.74
CA THR A 27 -6.28 -16.95 -0.70
C THR A 27 -6.61 -18.36 -1.15
N TRP A 28 -6.75 -18.60 -2.46
CA TRP A 28 -6.88 -19.95 -3.04
C TRP A 28 -5.63 -20.79 -3.15
N GLU A 29 -4.57 -20.26 -2.57
CA GLU A 29 -3.34 -20.96 -2.30
C GLU A 29 -2.94 -20.80 -0.80
N MET A 30 -3.78 -20.16 0.04
CA MET A 30 -3.61 -20.22 1.50
C MET A 30 -3.72 -21.66 1.96
N LYS A 31 -2.91 -22.04 2.93
CA LYS A 31 -2.77 -23.42 3.43
C LYS A 31 -4.12 -24.04 3.83
N GLY A 32 -5.09 -23.20 4.18
CA GLY A 32 -6.48 -23.43 3.79
C GLY A 32 -7.36 -22.16 3.79
N HIS A 33 -8.51 -22.26 3.14
CA HIS A 33 -9.50 -21.21 2.90
C HIS A 33 -10.68 -21.26 3.87
N PRO A 34 -10.75 -20.38 4.86
CA PRO A 34 -11.90 -20.36 5.73
C PRO A 34 -13.14 -19.79 5.03
N HIS A 35 -14.23 -20.56 4.98
CA HIS A 35 -15.56 -20.15 4.55
C HIS A 35 -16.52 -20.31 5.75
N GLY A 36 -16.71 -19.24 6.52
CA GLY A 36 -17.42 -19.33 7.80
C GLY A 36 -16.58 -20.07 8.85
N SER A 37 -17.10 -21.16 9.41
CA SER A 37 -16.41 -21.99 10.40
C SER A 37 -15.52 -23.10 9.81
N TYR A 38 -15.35 -23.19 8.49
CA TYR A 38 -14.64 -24.30 7.83
C TYR A 38 -13.42 -23.84 7.06
N ILE A 39 -12.26 -24.46 7.26
CA ILE A 39 -11.11 -24.33 6.34
C ILE A 39 -11.30 -25.30 5.16
N TRP A 40 -11.55 -24.76 3.97
CA TRP A 40 -11.47 -25.48 2.70
C TRP A 40 -10.01 -25.69 2.31
N PRO A 41 -9.62 -26.90 1.94
CA PRO A 41 -8.30 -27.15 1.39
C PRO A 41 -8.11 -26.35 0.10
N SER A 42 -7.01 -25.62 0.00
CA SER A 42 -6.60 -24.95 -1.22
C SER A 42 -5.42 -25.70 -1.85
N GLY A 43 -5.12 -25.43 -3.13
CA GLY A 43 -4.06 -26.12 -3.87
C GLY A 43 -2.64 -25.89 -3.33
N GLY A 44 -2.47 -25.04 -2.31
CA GLY A 44 -1.18 -24.68 -1.72
C GLY A 44 -0.55 -25.73 -0.81
N GLY A 45 -1.28 -26.71 -0.28
CA GLY A 45 -0.74 -27.69 0.69
C GLY A 45 -0.59 -27.13 2.12
N ASN A 46 -0.47 -28.03 3.10
CA ASN A 46 -0.48 -27.71 4.54
C ASN A 46 0.90 -27.32 5.08
N ASP A 47 0.93 -26.62 6.21
CA ASP A 47 2.14 -26.61 7.06
C ASP A 47 2.41 -28.02 7.57
N GLN A 48 3.62 -28.49 7.30
CA GLN A 48 4.09 -29.77 7.78
C GLN A 48 5.61 -29.79 7.72
N VAL A 49 6.21 -30.54 8.63
CA VAL A 49 7.61 -30.93 8.49
C VAL A 49 7.66 -32.31 7.86
N ASP A 50 8.48 -32.45 6.82
CA ASP A 50 8.69 -33.69 6.10
C ASP A 50 10.06 -34.27 6.51
N LEU A 51 10.02 -35.46 7.12
CA LEU A 51 11.16 -36.18 7.69
C LEU A 51 12.02 -36.95 6.65
N SER A 52 11.83 -36.70 5.37
CA SER A 52 12.33 -37.50 4.22
C SER A 52 12.08 -39.03 4.27
N GLU A 53 12.62 -39.76 3.30
CA GLU A 53 12.64 -41.23 3.30
C GLU A 53 13.33 -41.84 4.54
N ASN A 54 14.12 -41.04 5.26
CA ASN A 54 14.80 -41.43 6.49
C ASN A 54 13.90 -41.37 7.75
N ALA A 55 12.61 -41.08 7.58
CA ALA A 55 11.67 -41.00 8.69
C ALA A 55 11.64 -42.30 9.53
N PRO A 56 11.53 -42.22 10.87
CA PRO A 56 11.51 -43.39 11.74
C PRO A 56 10.34 -44.35 11.44
N VAL A 57 10.64 -45.64 11.44
CA VAL A 57 9.65 -46.72 11.45
C VAL A 57 9.60 -47.33 12.85
N LEU A 58 8.45 -47.26 13.51
CA LEU A 58 8.24 -47.78 14.86
C LEU A 58 7.57 -49.17 14.80
N SER A 59 8.02 -50.11 15.64
CA SER A 59 7.59 -51.53 15.60
C SER A 59 6.92 -51.97 16.91
N ASP A 60 7.38 -53.08 17.51
CA ASP A 60 6.65 -53.85 18.53
C ASP A 60 6.52 -53.13 19.88
N ASN A 61 7.37 -52.14 20.10
CA ASN A 61 7.43 -51.34 21.30
C ASN A 61 7.96 -49.94 20.96
N PHE A 62 7.22 -48.91 21.37
CA PHE A 62 7.59 -47.53 21.03
C PHE A 62 7.00 -46.50 21.99
N THR A 63 7.54 -45.28 21.90
CA THR A 63 6.96 -44.07 22.50
C THR A 63 7.00 -42.93 21.50
N GLN A 64 5.90 -42.19 21.38
CA GLN A 64 5.82 -40.93 20.65
C GLN A 64 5.47 -39.82 21.64
N GLU A 65 6.20 -38.71 21.67
CA GLU A 65 5.88 -37.58 22.55
C GLU A 65 6.24 -36.22 21.92
N ALA A 66 5.48 -35.18 22.27
CA ALA A 66 5.75 -33.80 21.87
C ALA A 66 5.09 -32.80 22.82
N TRP A 67 5.64 -31.59 22.88
CA TRP A 67 4.92 -30.43 23.37
C TRP A 67 4.06 -29.84 22.26
N VAL A 68 2.80 -29.52 22.57
CA VAL A 68 1.85 -28.96 21.61
C VAL A 68 1.10 -27.78 22.22
N TYR A 69 0.88 -26.76 21.41
CA TYR A 69 0.10 -25.58 21.74
C TYR A 69 -0.96 -25.43 20.66
N SER A 70 -2.23 -25.57 21.01
CA SER A 70 -3.32 -25.47 20.05
C SER A 70 -3.90 -24.06 20.04
N ASP A 71 -3.94 -23.40 18.88
CA ASP A 71 -4.57 -22.09 18.77
C ASP A 71 -6.10 -22.19 18.80
N ASN A 72 -6.74 -21.17 19.40
CA ASN A 72 -8.19 -21.06 19.53
C ASN A 72 -8.88 -20.61 18.23
N ILE A 73 -8.37 -20.95 17.05
CA ILE A 73 -9.08 -20.57 15.82
C ILE A 73 -10.44 -21.27 15.86
N THR A 74 -11.51 -20.48 15.75
CA THR A 74 -12.93 -20.88 15.78
C THR A 74 -13.26 -21.67 14.51
N LEU A 75 -12.60 -22.80 14.37
CA LEU A 75 -12.82 -23.75 13.29
C LEU A 75 -13.83 -24.78 13.82
N GLY A 76 -14.79 -25.15 12.98
CA GLY A 76 -15.68 -26.27 13.20
C GLY A 76 -14.91 -27.59 13.26
N TYR A 77 -15.56 -28.70 12.90
CA TYR A 77 -14.95 -30.03 12.98
C TYR A 77 -13.65 -30.14 12.16
N HIS A 78 -12.50 -30.19 12.83
CA HIS A 78 -11.19 -30.29 12.17
C HIS A 78 -10.24 -31.25 12.91
N TYR A 79 -9.58 -32.11 12.13
CA TYR A 79 -8.52 -33.02 12.59
C TYR A 79 -7.18 -32.33 12.42
N ARG A 80 -6.31 -32.42 13.43
CA ARG A 80 -4.97 -31.83 13.42
C ARG A 80 -3.98 -32.90 13.84
N SER A 81 -3.10 -33.35 12.94
CA SER A 81 -2.09 -34.36 13.29
C SER A 81 -0.90 -33.70 13.98
N ILE A 82 -0.44 -34.29 15.09
CA ILE A 82 0.80 -33.89 15.76
C ILE A 82 1.96 -34.55 15.02
N MET A 83 1.88 -35.86 14.80
CA MET A 83 2.84 -36.63 14.00
C MET A 83 2.19 -37.91 13.43
N GLY A 84 2.58 -38.32 12.22
CA GLY A 84 2.02 -39.50 11.53
C GLY A 84 2.52 -39.67 10.09
N SER A 85 1.88 -40.55 9.32
CA SER A 85 2.27 -40.88 7.93
C SER A 85 1.43 -40.22 6.84
N GLU A 86 0.25 -39.68 7.19
CA GLU A 86 -0.71 -39.23 6.19
C GLU A 86 -0.38 -37.83 5.64
N GLN A 87 -0.58 -37.65 4.32
CA GLN A 87 -0.34 -36.38 3.62
C GLN A 87 -1.55 -35.91 2.82
N GLY A 88 -1.63 -34.60 2.65
CA GLY A 88 -2.58 -33.92 1.78
C GLY A 88 -3.82 -33.45 2.53
N VAL A 89 -4.83 -33.11 1.75
CA VAL A 89 -6.07 -32.50 2.25
C VAL A 89 -6.78 -33.39 3.27
N ASN A 90 -7.07 -32.86 4.46
CA ASN A 90 -7.72 -33.56 5.57
C ASN A 90 -7.00 -34.86 5.98
N ALA A 91 -5.69 -34.92 5.75
CA ALA A 91 -4.88 -36.11 5.99
C ALA A 91 -4.87 -36.54 7.45
N ALA A 92 -5.02 -35.60 8.39
CA ALA A 92 -5.13 -35.91 9.80
C ALA A 92 -6.30 -36.88 10.15
N ASN A 93 -7.28 -37.06 9.24
CA ASN A 93 -8.37 -38.05 9.37
C ASN A 93 -8.23 -39.32 8.51
N LYS A 94 -7.23 -39.43 7.64
CA LYS A 94 -7.15 -40.52 6.64
C LYS A 94 -6.49 -41.81 7.15
N TRP A 95 -6.98 -42.31 8.28
CA TRP A 95 -6.46 -43.53 8.89
C TRP A 95 -6.86 -44.78 8.09
N ASN A 96 -5.87 -45.60 7.72
CA ASN A 96 -5.99 -46.84 6.95
C ASN A 96 -5.18 -47.99 7.59
N ILE A 97 -5.05 -49.13 6.91
CA ILE A 97 -4.37 -50.32 7.43
C ILE A 97 -2.84 -50.18 7.45
N ASP A 98 -2.29 -49.20 6.74
CA ASP A 98 -0.86 -48.92 6.64
C ASP A 98 -0.47 -47.63 7.38
N THR A 99 -1.39 -46.97 8.09
CA THR A 99 -1.07 -45.75 8.86
C THR A 99 0.01 -46.03 9.90
N SER A 100 1.06 -45.21 9.95
CA SER A 100 2.09 -45.32 11.00
C SER A 100 1.48 -45.05 12.39
N PRO A 101 2.19 -45.35 13.49
CA PRO A 101 1.87 -44.76 14.78
C PRO A 101 1.65 -43.25 14.64
N THR A 102 0.45 -42.81 15.00
CA THR A 102 -0.04 -41.46 14.72
C THR A 102 -0.72 -40.90 15.97
N ILE A 103 -0.52 -39.61 16.23
CA ILE A 103 -1.24 -38.86 17.26
C ILE A 103 -1.89 -37.64 16.60
N SER A 104 -3.19 -37.45 16.83
CA SER A 104 -3.97 -36.33 16.30
C SER A 104 -4.87 -35.71 17.36
N TYR A 105 -4.97 -34.38 17.37
CA TYR A 105 -5.97 -33.61 18.09
C TYR A 105 -7.24 -33.44 17.24
N ILE A 106 -8.41 -33.56 17.87
CA ILE A 106 -9.71 -33.36 17.24
C ILE A 106 -10.48 -32.31 18.03
N LYS A 107 -10.90 -31.23 17.36
CA LYS A 107 -11.82 -30.23 17.90
C LYS A 107 -13.13 -30.32 17.15
N GLY A 108 -14.22 -30.69 17.82
CA GLY A 108 -15.55 -30.82 17.23
C GLY A 108 -16.55 -29.84 17.85
N CYS A 109 -17.37 -29.20 17.02
CA CYS A 109 -18.62 -28.60 17.48
C CYS A 109 -19.81 -29.23 16.74
N CYS A 110 -20.91 -29.45 17.48
CA CYS A 110 -22.22 -29.99 17.07
C CYS A 110 -22.42 -31.53 17.16
N PHE A 111 -23.59 -31.90 17.70
CA PHE A 111 -24.14 -33.24 17.92
C PHE A 111 -24.45 -33.97 16.58
N PRO A 112 -24.35 -35.31 16.48
CA PRO A 112 -24.09 -36.28 17.55
C PRO A 112 -22.60 -36.66 17.70
N PHE A 113 -21.68 -36.00 16.98
CA PHE A 113 -20.28 -36.41 16.88
C PHE A 113 -19.29 -35.48 17.61
N GLY A 114 -19.77 -34.75 18.63
CA GLY A 114 -19.02 -33.73 19.39
C GLY A 114 -17.92 -34.29 20.29
N ALA A 115 -16.96 -35.03 19.74
CA ALA A 115 -15.83 -35.56 20.48
C ALA A 115 -14.62 -34.62 20.32
N GLU A 116 -14.44 -33.74 21.31
CA GLU A 116 -13.16 -33.07 21.54
C GLU A 116 -12.23 -34.07 22.25
N GLY A 117 -11.01 -34.23 21.74
CA GLY A 117 -10.09 -35.21 22.29
C GLY A 117 -8.85 -35.48 21.48
N ILE A 118 -8.17 -36.57 21.84
CA ILE A 118 -6.96 -37.06 21.18
C ILE A 118 -7.27 -38.41 20.55
N SER A 119 -6.94 -38.55 19.28
CA SER A 119 -6.91 -39.85 18.60
C SER A 119 -5.49 -40.33 18.43
N TYR A 120 -5.27 -41.59 18.72
CA TYR A 120 -3.98 -42.27 18.58
C TYR A 120 -4.18 -43.72 18.14
N GLY A 121 -3.18 -44.32 17.49
CA GLY A 121 -3.34 -45.62 16.85
C GLY A 121 -2.28 -45.91 15.80
N PHE A 122 -2.45 -47.03 15.10
CA PHE A 122 -1.66 -47.43 13.93
C PHE A 122 -2.43 -48.46 13.08
N GLY A 123 -1.97 -48.68 11.85
CA GLY A 123 -2.36 -49.80 11.00
C GLY A 123 -1.40 -50.98 11.17
N THR A 124 -1.86 -52.21 10.94
CA THR A 124 -1.05 -53.44 11.05
C THR A 124 -0.71 -54.08 9.68
N GLY A 125 -1.02 -53.39 8.58
CA GLY A 125 -1.05 -53.92 7.21
C GLY A 125 -2.31 -54.75 6.90
N THR A 126 -3.10 -55.11 7.90
CA THR A 126 -4.33 -55.94 7.75
C THR A 126 -5.55 -55.36 8.44
N LYS A 127 -5.37 -54.58 9.51
CA LYS A 127 -6.45 -53.87 10.21
C LYS A 127 -5.98 -52.49 10.66
N LYS A 128 -6.94 -51.60 10.86
CA LYS A 128 -6.74 -50.27 11.42
C LYS A 128 -7.09 -50.28 12.89
N ILE A 129 -6.19 -49.76 13.73
CA ILE A 129 -6.40 -49.57 15.16
C ILE A 129 -6.40 -48.06 15.42
N LYS A 130 -7.49 -47.54 15.95
CA LYS A 130 -7.65 -46.12 16.27
C LYS A 130 -8.46 -45.98 17.55
N PHE A 131 -7.87 -45.36 18.56
CA PHE A 131 -8.54 -44.98 19.79
C PHE A 131 -8.90 -43.50 19.76
N HIS A 132 -9.87 -43.13 20.58
CA HIS A 132 -10.25 -41.74 20.80
C HIS A 132 -10.50 -41.53 22.28
N ALA A 133 -9.63 -40.72 22.89
CA ALA A 133 -9.76 -40.30 24.26
C ALA A 133 -10.47 -38.95 24.31
N SER A 134 -11.64 -38.91 24.95
CA SER A 134 -12.37 -37.66 25.20
C SER A 134 -11.65 -36.86 26.29
N VAL A 135 -10.74 -35.97 25.87
CA VAL A 135 -9.96 -35.11 26.75
C VAL A 135 -10.08 -33.66 26.30
N THR A 136 -10.30 -32.75 27.25
CA THR A 136 -10.26 -31.31 26.95
C THR A 136 -8.81 -30.86 26.87
N ILE A 137 -8.44 -30.24 25.74
CA ILE A 137 -7.12 -29.60 25.58
C ILE A 137 -7.34 -28.09 25.59
N PRO A 138 -7.03 -27.41 26.72
CA PRO A 138 -7.03 -25.96 26.77
C PRO A 138 -6.28 -25.34 25.59
N VAL A 139 -6.97 -24.47 24.86
CA VAL A 139 -6.37 -23.68 23.78
C VAL A 139 -5.46 -22.61 24.36
N LYS A 140 -4.48 -22.19 23.57
CA LYS A 140 -3.49 -21.16 23.95
C LYS A 140 -2.64 -21.53 25.17
N VAL A 141 -2.47 -22.82 25.43
CA VAL A 141 -1.62 -23.35 26.51
C VAL A 141 -0.79 -24.51 25.95
N TRP A 142 0.44 -24.66 26.44
CA TRP A 142 1.32 -25.77 26.10
C TRP A 142 0.93 -27.02 26.88
N HIS A 143 0.81 -28.14 26.17
CA HIS A 143 0.54 -29.46 26.72
C HIS A 143 1.59 -30.46 26.23
N HIS A 144 2.06 -31.34 27.12
CA HIS A 144 2.87 -32.47 26.72
C HIS A 144 1.95 -33.65 26.40
N ILE A 145 2.01 -34.16 25.18
CA ILE A 145 1.21 -35.32 24.73
C ILE A 145 2.17 -36.45 24.41
N ALA A 146 1.93 -37.63 25.00
CA ALA A 146 2.72 -38.81 24.73
C ALA A 146 1.87 -40.06 24.58
N THR A 147 2.30 -41.01 23.76
CA THR A 147 1.71 -42.36 23.71
C THR A 147 2.81 -43.42 23.79
N THR A 148 2.52 -44.51 24.49
CA THR A 148 3.46 -45.64 24.66
C THR A 148 2.77 -46.94 24.30
N PHE A 149 3.44 -47.80 23.55
CA PHE A 149 2.97 -49.15 23.25
C PHE A 149 4.03 -50.17 23.64
N ASP A 150 3.69 -51.12 24.51
CA ASP A 150 4.61 -52.15 25.02
C ASP A 150 4.39 -53.54 24.39
N GLY A 151 3.61 -53.61 23.30
CA GLY A 151 3.13 -54.84 22.68
C GLY A 151 1.83 -55.38 23.29
N THR A 152 1.39 -54.83 24.44
CA THR A 152 0.15 -55.19 25.13
C THR A 152 -0.72 -53.96 25.41
N ASN A 153 -0.19 -53.00 26.16
CA ASN A 153 -0.84 -51.77 26.57
C ASN A 153 -0.48 -50.64 25.60
N TYR A 154 -1.49 -49.95 25.08
CA TYR A 154 -1.35 -48.68 24.38
C TYR A 154 -1.91 -47.56 25.26
N ILE A 155 -1.01 -46.76 25.83
CA ILE A 155 -1.33 -45.75 26.85
C ILE A 155 -1.15 -44.36 26.25
N LEU A 156 -2.11 -43.46 26.51
CA LEU A 156 -2.01 -42.04 26.22
C LEU A 156 -1.80 -41.25 27.51
N TYR A 157 -0.84 -40.34 27.45
CA TYR A 157 -0.50 -39.41 28.52
C TYR A 157 -0.74 -37.97 28.09
N MET A 158 -1.25 -37.15 29.01
CA MET A 158 -1.30 -35.70 28.88
C MET A 158 -0.66 -35.07 30.11
N ASN A 159 0.34 -34.20 29.91
CA ASN A 159 1.13 -33.57 30.96
C ASN A 159 1.74 -34.58 31.95
N GLY A 160 2.16 -35.75 31.43
CA GLY A 160 2.75 -36.83 32.23
C GLY A 160 1.75 -37.71 32.99
N GLU A 161 0.45 -37.45 32.89
CA GLU A 161 -0.60 -38.26 33.54
C GLU A 161 -1.33 -39.15 32.54
N VAL A 162 -1.66 -40.38 32.95
CA VAL A 162 -2.43 -41.32 32.12
C VAL A 162 -3.85 -40.77 31.93
N VAL A 163 -4.26 -40.59 30.68
CA VAL A 163 -5.62 -40.14 30.32
C VAL A 163 -6.43 -41.18 29.55
N ASP A 164 -5.77 -42.17 28.94
CA ASP A 164 -6.41 -43.34 28.32
C ASP A 164 -5.45 -44.53 28.27
N ASN A 165 -5.98 -45.76 28.34
CA ASN A 165 -5.18 -47.00 28.30
C ASN A 165 -5.99 -48.14 27.70
N ASN A 166 -5.49 -48.71 26.60
CA ASN A 166 -6.16 -49.79 25.87
C ASN A 166 -5.27 -51.04 25.78
N THR A 167 -5.86 -52.21 26.00
CA THR A 167 -5.18 -53.52 25.92
C THR A 167 -5.65 -54.38 24.75
N VAL A 168 -6.58 -53.87 23.95
CA VAL A 168 -7.19 -54.58 22.81
C VAL A 168 -6.18 -54.89 21.69
N THR A 169 -5.03 -54.23 21.71
CA THR A 169 -3.93 -54.34 20.76
C THR A 169 -2.87 -55.38 21.13
N ALA A 170 -3.14 -56.23 22.13
CA ALA A 170 -2.16 -57.20 22.58
C ALA A 170 -1.73 -58.16 21.45
N GLY A 171 -0.44 -58.16 21.14
CA GLY A 171 0.15 -58.97 20.06
C GLY A 171 0.02 -58.36 18.65
N ASP A 172 -0.52 -57.15 18.51
CA ASP A 172 -0.49 -56.40 17.24
C ASP A 172 0.83 -55.66 17.07
N THR A 173 1.34 -55.62 15.83
CA THR A 173 2.53 -54.85 15.45
C THR A 173 2.14 -53.77 14.43
N PRO A 174 2.63 -52.53 14.55
CA PRO A 174 2.46 -51.52 13.51
C PRO A 174 3.00 -51.97 12.15
N ALA A 175 2.33 -51.56 11.07
CA ALA A 175 2.86 -51.67 9.73
C ALA A 175 4.22 -50.95 9.65
N ALA A 176 5.12 -51.43 8.79
CA ALA A 176 6.44 -50.84 8.57
C ALA A 176 6.37 -49.51 7.77
N THR A 177 5.42 -48.65 8.12
CA THR A 177 5.19 -47.34 7.54
C THR A 177 5.89 -46.28 8.38
N PRO A 178 6.69 -45.39 7.77
CA PRO A 178 7.38 -44.35 8.51
C PRO A 178 6.42 -43.30 9.07
N VAL A 179 6.75 -42.77 10.25
CA VAL A 179 6.15 -41.54 10.78
C VAL A 179 6.75 -40.35 10.01
N ARG A 180 6.24 -40.06 8.79
CA ARG A 180 6.84 -39.08 7.84
C ARG A 180 6.66 -37.62 8.22
N TYR A 181 5.54 -37.26 8.84
CA TYR A 181 5.11 -35.87 8.94
C TYR A 181 4.89 -35.43 10.38
N ILE A 182 5.24 -34.17 10.66
CA ILE A 182 4.91 -33.47 11.90
C ILE A 182 4.00 -32.29 11.56
N GLY A 183 2.89 -32.17 12.29
CA GLY A 183 1.98 -31.03 12.22
C GLY A 183 1.04 -30.99 11.01
N THR A 184 0.75 -32.11 10.36
CA THR A 184 -0.20 -32.15 9.22
C THR A 184 -1.58 -31.62 9.63
N ASP A 185 -2.10 -30.62 8.89
CA ASP A 185 -3.35 -29.91 9.20
C ASP A 185 -3.34 -29.21 10.60
N PHE A 186 -2.15 -29.05 11.21
CA PHE A 186 -2.02 -28.46 12.53
C PHE A 186 -2.06 -26.93 12.48
N ILE A 187 -2.59 -26.31 13.53
CA ILE A 187 -2.64 -24.86 13.69
C ILE A 187 -2.32 -24.56 15.15
N GLY A 188 -1.21 -23.87 15.36
CA GLY A 188 -0.60 -23.68 16.67
C GLY A 188 0.90 -23.94 16.64
N LYS A 189 1.44 -24.51 17.71
CA LYS A 189 2.89 -24.69 17.88
C LYS A 189 3.22 -26.12 18.32
N ILE A 190 4.34 -26.67 17.86
CA ILE A 190 4.86 -27.99 18.28
C ILE A 190 6.34 -27.87 18.62
N ASP A 191 6.76 -28.58 19.66
CA ASP A 191 8.14 -28.57 20.12
C ASP A 191 8.55 -29.92 20.78
N GLU A 192 9.85 -30.14 20.94
CA GLU A 192 10.46 -31.26 21.67
C GLU A 192 9.88 -32.62 21.21
N VAL A 193 9.83 -32.83 19.89
CA VAL A 193 9.27 -34.04 19.29
C VAL A 193 10.25 -35.19 19.44
N ARG A 194 9.82 -36.29 20.06
CA ARG A 194 10.64 -37.48 20.30
C ARG A 194 9.92 -38.74 19.88
N MET A 195 10.69 -39.66 19.30
CA MET A 195 10.25 -40.99 18.93
C MET A 195 11.25 -42.00 19.47
N TRP A 196 10.76 -43.00 20.20
CA TRP A 196 11.55 -44.03 20.86
C TRP A 196 11.14 -45.41 20.35
N ASN A 197 12.10 -46.33 20.25
CA ASN A 197 11.85 -47.77 20.01
C ASN A 197 11.66 -48.57 21.32
N VAL A 198 11.38 -47.86 22.42
CA VAL A 198 11.08 -48.42 23.74
C VAL A 198 9.79 -47.81 24.27
N ALA A 199 9.01 -48.62 24.99
CA ALA A 199 7.86 -48.14 25.76
C ALA A 199 8.37 -47.48 27.05
N ARG A 200 8.32 -46.15 27.13
CA ARG A 200 8.73 -45.37 28.30
C ARG A 200 7.69 -45.50 29.41
N THR A 201 8.12 -45.55 30.66
CA THR A 201 7.21 -45.54 31.81
C THR A 201 6.68 -44.13 32.09
N GLN A 202 5.57 -44.02 32.83
CA GLN A 202 5.03 -42.72 33.26
C GLN A 202 6.08 -41.87 34.01
N ALA A 203 6.81 -42.48 34.94
CA ALA A 203 7.83 -41.79 35.73
C ALA A 203 8.99 -41.26 34.86
N GLU A 204 9.36 -42.02 33.82
CA GLU A 204 10.35 -41.62 32.84
C GLU A 204 9.88 -40.46 31.97
N ILE A 205 8.61 -40.44 31.56
CA ILE A 205 8.00 -39.32 30.83
C ILE A 205 7.99 -38.07 31.71
N GLN A 206 7.47 -38.16 32.94
CA GLN A 206 7.43 -37.05 33.89
C GLN A 206 8.83 -36.49 34.20
N ALA A 207 9.85 -37.34 34.29
CA ALA A 207 11.22 -36.93 34.58
C ALA A 207 11.89 -36.15 33.43
N ASN A 208 11.43 -36.35 32.18
CA ASN A 208 12.09 -35.88 30.97
C ASN A 208 11.29 -34.89 30.13
N MET A 209 9.97 -34.78 30.32
CA MET A 209 9.12 -33.93 29.47
C MET A 209 9.52 -32.45 29.50
N ASN A 210 10.03 -31.93 30.63
CA ASN A 210 10.42 -30.53 30.80
C ASN A 210 11.93 -30.26 30.57
N LYS A 211 12.65 -31.15 29.89
CA LYS A 211 14.10 -31.04 29.71
C LYS A 211 14.47 -31.25 28.25
N THR A 212 15.34 -30.40 27.71
CA THR A 212 16.11 -30.74 26.53
C THR A 212 17.03 -31.92 26.86
N LEU A 213 17.00 -32.97 26.07
CA LEU A 213 17.77 -34.19 26.31
C LEU A 213 19.17 -34.10 25.69
N ALA A 214 20.08 -34.94 26.17
CA ALA A 214 21.39 -35.08 25.54
C ALA A 214 21.25 -35.72 24.15
N ASP A 215 22.20 -35.44 23.27
CA ASP A 215 22.25 -36.08 21.96
C ASP A 215 22.45 -37.60 22.09
N ASN A 216 21.92 -38.38 21.15
CA ASN A 216 22.13 -39.82 21.02
C ASN A 216 21.73 -40.66 22.26
N VAL A 217 20.62 -40.30 22.93
CA VAL A 217 20.07 -41.15 24.01
C VAL A 217 19.71 -42.54 23.47
N THR A 218 20.15 -43.60 24.14
CA THR A 218 19.85 -44.99 23.77
C THR A 218 18.35 -45.24 23.64
N GLY A 219 17.94 -45.88 22.55
CA GLY A 219 16.54 -46.23 22.26
C GLY A 219 15.72 -45.09 21.65
N MET A 220 16.34 -43.96 21.35
CA MET A 220 15.73 -42.83 20.65
C MET A 220 15.95 -42.96 19.15
N GLU A 221 14.86 -43.02 18.39
CA GLU A 221 14.88 -43.14 16.93
C GLU A 221 14.90 -41.78 16.22
N ALA A 222 14.30 -40.77 16.86
CA ALA A 222 14.40 -39.38 16.42
C ALA A 222 14.15 -38.42 17.59
N TYR A 223 14.85 -37.29 17.58
CA TYR A 223 14.67 -36.20 18.52
C TYR A 223 14.85 -34.84 17.86
N TYR A 224 13.75 -34.08 17.77
CA TYR A 224 13.75 -32.72 17.25
C TYR A 224 13.50 -31.73 18.40
N PRO A 225 14.55 -31.10 18.96
CA PRO A 225 14.44 -29.95 19.87
C PRO A 225 14.20 -28.64 19.10
N MET A 226 13.81 -28.72 17.82
CA MET A 226 13.65 -27.60 16.89
C MET A 226 14.90 -26.72 16.72
N ALA A 227 16.09 -27.31 16.94
CA ALA A 227 17.35 -26.77 16.47
C ALA A 227 17.35 -26.73 14.94
N VAL A 228 17.93 -25.67 14.35
CA VAL A 228 17.96 -25.47 12.90
C VAL A 228 19.40 -25.48 12.37
N ASN A 229 19.56 -25.92 11.13
CA ASN A 229 20.84 -25.83 10.44
C ASN A 229 21.18 -24.37 10.08
N ASN A 230 22.42 -24.14 9.61
CA ASN A 230 22.94 -22.79 9.40
C ASN A 230 22.15 -21.96 8.37
N ASN A 231 21.62 -22.60 7.31
CA ASN A 231 20.86 -21.94 6.25
C ASN A 231 19.34 -21.93 6.51
N TYR A 232 18.89 -22.33 7.70
CA TYR A 232 17.48 -22.37 8.11
C TYR A 232 16.56 -23.26 7.26
N SER A 233 17.11 -24.19 6.47
CA SER A 233 16.33 -25.05 5.58
C SER A 233 15.80 -26.32 6.26
N MET A 234 16.39 -26.73 7.40
CA MET A 234 16.09 -28.00 8.06
C MET A 234 16.10 -27.87 9.58
N ILE A 235 15.27 -28.67 10.24
CA ILE A 235 15.39 -28.96 11.67
C ILE A 235 16.34 -30.15 11.89
N ILE A 236 17.13 -30.06 12.95
CA ILE A 236 18.13 -31.07 13.31
C ILE A 236 17.48 -32.17 14.15
N ASP A 237 17.82 -33.40 13.79
CA ASP A 237 17.59 -34.60 14.59
C ASP A 237 18.84 -34.86 15.45
N ASN A 238 18.69 -34.79 16.78
CA ASN A 238 19.76 -35.03 17.75
C ASN A 238 19.89 -36.52 18.14
N SER A 239 19.17 -37.42 17.47
CA SER A 239 19.37 -38.86 17.61
C SER A 239 20.60 -39.36 16.85
N SER A 240 20.99 -40.61 17.10
CA SER A 240 22.10 -41.24 16.37
C SER A 240 21.81 -41.50 14.89
N ASN A 241 20.54 -41.41 14.48
CA ASN A 241 20.13 -41.63 13.11
C ASN A 241 20.30 -40.36 12.25
N ALA A 242 20.36 -39.18 12.87
CA ALA A 242 20.52 -37.89 12.20
C ALA A 242 19.53 -37.67 11.05
N ASN A 243 18.26 -38.04 11.26
CA ASN A 243 17.15 -37.93 10.30
C ASN A 243 16.67 -36.47 10.16
N HIS A 244 17.55 -35.54 9.81
CA HIS A 244 17.22 -34.12 9.71
C HIS A 244 16.02 -33.89 8.78
N ALA A 245 15.12 -33.00 9.18
CA ALA A 245 13.83 -32.83 8.52
C ALA A 245 13.73 -31.49 7.80
N SER A 246 13.14 -31.49 6.61
CA SER A 246 12.94 -30.28 5.82
C SER A 246 11.73 -29.49 6.33
N ILE A 247 11.91 -28.18 6.48
CA ILE A 247 10.81 -27.29 6.89
C ILE A 247 10.04 -26.92 5.64
N THR A 248 8.82 -27.44 5.50
CA THR A 248 7.94 -27.08 4.39
C THR A 248 6.87 -26.12 4.89
N LYS A 249 7.02 -24.84 4.53
CA LYS A 249 6.06 -23.74 4.74
C LYS A 249 5.77 -23.34 6.20
N ALA A 250 6.02 -24.21 7.19
CA ALA A 250 5.97 -23.87 8.60
C ALA A 250 7.12 -22.90 8.97
N GLU A 251 6.97 -22.19 10.09
CA GLU A 251 8.01 -21.28 10.58
C GLU A 251 8.68 -21.81 11.84
N ILE A 252 9.98 -21.51 12.00
CA ILE A 252 10.68 -21.70 13.27
C ILE A 252 10.68 -20.37 14.02
N ARG A 253 10.12 -20.37 15.23
CA ARG A 253 10.07 -19.20 16.10
C ARG A 253 10.68 -19.54 17.45
N SER A 254 11.09 -18.52 18.22
CA SER A 254 11.73 -18.72 19.51
C SER A 254 10.87 -18.16 20.65
N ARG A 255 10.83 -18.89 21.77
CA ARG A 255 10.54 -18.33 23.10
C ARG A 255 11.82 -17.71 23.65
N PHE A 256 11.66 -16.64 24.42
CA PHE A 256 12.76 -15.86 24.97
C PHE A 256 12.76 -15.98 26.49
N PHE A 257 13.92 -16.31 27.06
CA PHE A 257 14.10 -16.46 28.50
C PHE A 257 15.24 -15.59 28.98
N SER A 258 15.04 -14.92 30.12
CA SER A 258 16.04 -14.08 30.76
C SER A 258 16.64 -14.78 31.97
N ASP A 259 17.92 -14.55 32.22
CA ASP A 259 18.55 -14.88 33.50
C ASP A 259 18.20 -13.85 34.59
N ASN A 260 17.60 -12.71 34.22
CA ASN A 260 17.09 -11.72 35.13
C ASN A 260 15.77 -12.20 35.76
N SER A 261 15.71 -12.24 37.09
CA SER A 261 14.53 -12.70 37.83
C SER A 261 13.28 -11.87 37.58
N SER A 262 13.40 -10.59 37.17
CA SER A 262 12.24 -9.77 36.80
C SER A 262 11.57 -10.23 35.51
N CYS A 263 12.29 -10.95 34.63
CA CYS A 263 11.82 -11.42 33.33
C CYS A 263 12.00 -12.93 33.17
N ALA A 264 11.95 -13.68 34.28
CA ALA A 264 12.22 -15.12 34.30
C ALA A 264 11.25 -15.93 33.42
N ASN A 265 10.02 -15.44 33.24
CA ASN A 265 9.00 -16.05 32.39
C ASN A 265 9.04 -15.55 30.93
N GLY A 266 10.08 -14.78 30.57
CA GLY A 266 10.22 -14.17 29.25
C GLY A 266 9.69 -12.73 29.19
N PRO A 267 9.52 -12.19 27.98
CA PRO A 267 8.97 -10.85 27.78
C PRO A 267 7.48 -10.81 28.13
N ASP A 268 7.05 -9.74 28.80
CA ASP A 268 5.65 -9.48 29.16
C ASP A 268 5.14 -8.15 28.60
N GLY A 269 6.00 -7.38 27.92
CA GLY A 269 5.67 -6.09 27.31
C GLY A 269 5.86 -4.89 28.22
N THR A 270 6.24 -5.09 29.49
CA THR A 270 6.63 -3.99 30.38
C THR A 270 7.95 -3.37 29.95
N THR A 271 8.25 -2.15 30.40
CA THR A 271 9.54 -1.49 30.12
C THR A 271 10.73 -2.28 30.64
N SER A 272 10.55 -3.08 31.70
CA SER A 272 11.58 -3.95 32.28
C SER A 272 11.77 -5.26 31.52
N CYS A 273 10.72 -5.76 30.86
CA CYS A 273 10.73 -7.03 30.13
C CYS A 273 10.06 -6.85 28.74
N PRO A 274 10.57 -5.95 27.89
CA PRO A 274 9.93 -5.62 26.64
C PRO A 274 10.05 -6.78 25.64
N TYR A 275 9.05 -6.95 24.78
CA TYR A 275 9.15 -7.92 23.69
C TYR A 275 10.31 -7.57 22.75
N PRO A 276 11.22 -8.53 22.44
CA PRO A 276 12.30 -8.30 21.49
C PRO A 276 11.82 -8.26 20.03
N THR A 277 10.62 -8.76 19.77
CA THR A 277 10.01 -8.87 18.44
C THR A 277 8.61 -8.28 18.43
N ILE A 278 8.23 -7.58 17.38
CA ILE A 278 6.88 -7.04 17.17
C ILE A 278 5.85 -8.17 17.11
N ARG A 279 6.13 -9.26 16.37
CA ARG A 279 5.16 -10.37 16.23
C ARG A 279 4.85 -11.04 17.57
N GLY A 280 5.85 -11.11 18.47
CA GLY A 280 5.68 -11.57 19.85
C GLY A 280 4.74 -10.69 20.66
N ALA A 281 4.92 -9.36 20.63
CA ALA A 281 3.99 -8.44 21.28
C ALA A 281 2.56 -8.59 20.74
N LEU A 282 2.41 -8.80 19.43
CA LEU A 282 1.11 -9.02 18.79
C LEU A 282 0.50 -10.39 19.08
N ASP A 283 1.25 -11.37 19.61
CA ASP A 283 0.67 -12.66 20.03
C ASP A 283 -0.14 -12.49 21.33
N ASP A 284 0.23 -11.50 22.15
CA ASP A 284 -0.38 -11.24 23.46
C ASP A 284 -1.30 -10.00 23.49
N ALA A 285 -1.20 -9.11 22.49
CA ALA A 285 -2.00 -7.90 22.39
C ALA A 285 -3.52 -8.16 22.40
N GLN A 286 -4.25 -7.37 23.16
CA GLN A 286 -5.71 -7.41 23.32
C GLN A 286 -6.39 -6.17 22.73
N PRO A 287 -7.70 -6.22 22.43
CA PRO A 287 -8.43 -5.06 21.92
C PRO A 287 -8.29 -3.86 22.85
N GLY A 288 -7.84 -2.71 22.32
CA GLY A 288 -7.59 -1.49 23.09
C GLY A 288 -6.12 -1.27 23.50
N ASP A 289 -5.26 -2.28 23.33
CA ASP A 289 -3.84 -2.17 23.67
C ASP A 289 -3.07 -1.27 22.69
N ARG A 290 -1.98 -0.70 23.20
CA ARG A 290 -0.99 0.06 22.43
C ARG A 290 0.36 -0.64 22.50
N VAL A 291 0.85 -1.09 21.34
CA VAL A 291 2.16 -1.71 21.15
C VAL A 291 3.13 -0.63 20.70
N TYR A 292 3.91 -0.13 21.65
CA TYR A 292 5.00 0.81 21.36
C TYR A 292 6.24 0.08 20.85
N ILE A 293 6.71 0.48 19.67
CA ILE A 293 7.94 -0.01 19.07
C ILE A 293 9.03 1.02 19.35
N ARG A 294 10.15 0.58 19.92
CA ARG A 294 11.32 1.42 20.21
C ARG A 294 12.17 1.58 18.94
N GLU A 295 12.99 2.63 18.89
CA GLU A 295 13.94 2.92 17.81
C GLU A 295 14.63 1.65 17.28
N GLY A 296 14.67 1.48 15.95
CA GLY A 296 15.33 0.32 15.34
C GLY A 296 14.82 -0.08 13.95
N ARG A 297 15.51 -1.06 13.36
CA ARG A 297 15.18 -1.66 12.05
C ARG A 297 14.75 -3.11 12.23
N TYR A 298 13.46 -3.35 12.05
CA TYR A 298 12.80 -4.62 12.30
C TYR A 298 12.57 -5.37 10.98
N SER A 299 13.37 -6.40 10.72
CA SER A 299 13.27 -7.26 9.53
C SER A 299 12.37 -8.49 9.73
N GLU A 300 11.41 -8.38 10.63
CA GLU A 300 10.44 -9.45 10.96
C GLU A 300 9.42 -9.64 9.84
N LEU A 301 8.99 -10.89 9.65
CA LEU A 301 7.77 -11.18 8.88
C LEU A 301 6.56 -11.03 9.81
N LEU A 302 5.73 -10.02 9.54
CA LEU A 302 4.53 -9.69 10.30
C LEU A 302 3.29 -10.29 9.64
N THR A 303 3.05 -11.57 9.91
CA THR A 303 1.84 -12.29 9.48
C THR A 303 0.88 -12.49 10.65
N LYS A 304 -0.39 -12.10 10.47
CA LYS A 304 -1.43 -12.22 11.50
C LYS A 304 -2.79 -12.59 10.93
N TRP A 305 -3.35 -13.67 11.48
CA TRP A 305 -4.64 -14.21 11.12
C TRP A 305 -5.62 -13.87 12.23
N GLN A 306 -6.73 -13.25 11.87
CA GLN A 306 -7.80 -12.91 12.81
C GLN A 306 -7.33 -12.11 14.04
N LEU A 307 -6.31 -11.27 13.89
CA LEU A 307 -5.90 -10.36 14.96
C LEU A 307 -7.03 -9.36 15.20
N ASN A 308 -7.58 -9.36 16.42
CA ASN A 308 -8.71 -8.51 16.83
C ASN A 308 -9.94 -8.62 15.90
N HIS A 309 -10.18 -9.82 15.35
CA HIS A 309 -11.24 -10.07 14.38
C HIS A 309 -12.65 -9.91 14.95
N SER A 310 -13.53 -9.23 14.19
CA SER A 310 -14.94 -9.14 14.52
C SER A 310 -15.70 -10.39 14.04
N ILE A 311 -15.91 -11.34 14.96
CA ILE A 311 -16.63 -12.59 14.68
C ILE A 311 -18.11 -12.33 14.39
N GLU A 312 -18.72 -11.41 15.14
CA GLU A 312 -20.08 -10.94 14.88
C GLU A 312 -20.05 -9.93 13.73
N ARG A 313 -20.75 -10.25 12.64
CA ARG A 313 -20.87 -9.38 11.46
C ARG A 313 -22.29 -8.88 11.33
N VAL A 314 -22.45 -7.65 10.83
CA VAL A 314 -23.79 -7.06 10.59
C VAL A 314 -24.48 -7.71 9.38
N ALA A 315 -25.76 -7.40 9.15
CA ALA A 315 -26.60 -7.95 8.08
C ALA A 315 -26.01 -7.93 6.65
N ASN A 316 -24.94 -7.16 6.41
CA ASN A 316 -24.22 -7.05 5.13
C ASN A 316 -22.84 -7.77 5.13
N GLN A 317 -22.58 -8.65 6.11
CA GLN A 317 -21.29 -9.32 6.33
C GLN A 317 -20.10 -8.35 6.58
N MET A 318 -20.37 -7.12 7.04
CA MET A 318 -19.33 -6.17 7.42
C MET A 318 -18.91 -6.40 8.87
N ALA A 319 -17.63 -6.17 9.16
CA ALA A 319 -17.12 -6.19 10.52
C ALA A 319 -17.75 -5.09 11.38
N ILE A 320 -17.79 -5.31 12.69
CA ILE A 320 -18.19 -4.32 13.69
C ILE A 320 -16.94 -3.57 14.16
N GLU A 321 -17.03 -2.25 14.27
CA GLU A 321 -15.96 -1.44 14.85
C GLU A 321 -15.83 -1.73 16.35
N GLY A 322 -14.61 -1.94 16.81
CA GLY A 322 -14.30 -2.23 18.21
C GLY A 322 -13.04 -1.49 18.69
N PRO A 323 -12.65 -1.69 19.96
CA PRO A 323 -11.39 -1.17 20.48
C PRO A 323 -10.22 -1.61 19.62
N LYS A 324 -9.41 -0.65 19.17
CA LYS A 324 -8.33 -0.93 18.23
C LYS A 324 -7.06 -1.40 18.94
N ILE A 325 -6.31 -2.29 18.29
CA ILE A 325 -4.90 -2.52 18.64
C ILE A 325 -4.07 -1.48 17.88
N THR A 326 -3.38 -0.62 18.62
CA THR A 326 -2.51 0.42 18.02
C THR A 326 -1.07 -0.06 18.03
N ILE A 327 -0.45 -0.13 16.86
CA ILE A 327 0.95 -0.49 16.64
C ILE A 327 1.67 0.79 16.24
N GLU A 328 2.54 1.31 17.10
CA GLU A 328 3.11 2.64 16.88
C GLU A 328 4.57 2.78 17.25
N GLY A 329 5.31 3.55 16.43
CA GLY A 329 6.66 3.96 16.78
C GLY A 329 6.63 4.89 17.99
N TYR A 330 7.55 4.68 18.92
CA TYR A 330 7.67 5.51 20.12
C TYR A 330 7.89 6.99 19.71
N PRO A 331 7.25 7.96 20.39
CA PRO A 331 7.35 9.35 20.00
C PRO A 331 8.80 9.85 19.89
N ASN A 332 9.12 10.52 18.78
CA ASN A 332 10.44 11.05 18.44
C ASN A 332 11.55 10.00 18.20
N GLU A 333 11.19 8.72 18.03
CA GLU A 333 12.13 7.65 17.66
C GLU A 333 11.90 7.19 16.23
N GLU A 334 12.98 6.85 15.51
CA GLU A 334 12.89 6.30 14.16
C GLU A 334 12.65 4.79 14.22
N VAL A 335 11.43 4.39 13.84
CA VAL A 335 11.04 2.98 13.76
C VAL A 335 10.84 2.59 12.31
N ILE A 336 11.63 1.62 11.87
CA ILE A 336 11.63 1.15 10.49
C ILE A 336 11.25 -0.33 10.46
N LEU A 337 10.17 -0.65 9.76
CA LEU A 337 9.88 -2.03 9.34
C LEU A 337 10.60 -2.26 8.02
N ASP A 338 11.57 -3.16 8.01
CA ASP A 338 12.66 -3.15 7.03
C ASP A 338 12.74 -4.48 6.27
N GLY A 339 12.42 -4.47 4.97
CA GLY A 339 12.57 -5.65 4.10
C GLY A 339 14.03 -5.98 3.72
N THR A 340 15.00 -5.24 4.25
CA THR A 340 16.44 -5.48 4.08
C THR A 340 17.10 -6.04 5.32
N VAL A 341 18.29 -6.63 5.15
CA VAL A 341 19.22 -6.97 6.23
C VAL A 341 20.61 -6.42 5.97
N ALA A 342 21.37 -6.17 7.04
CA ALA A 342 22.77 -5.82 6.92
C ALA A 342 23.61 -7.04 6.52
N ILE A 343 24.59 -6.82 5.66
CA ILE A 343 25.58 -7.83 5.31
C ILE A 343 26.93 -7.50 5.94
N ASN A 344 27.65 -8.54 6.35
CA ASN A 344 29.05 -8.44 6.70
C ASN A 344 29.85 -9.13 5.59
N ALA A 345 30.45 -8.35 4.71
CA ALA A 345 31.06 -8.83 3.48
C ALA A 345 32.52 -8.37 3.38
N GLN A 346 33.38 -9.25 2.87
CA GLN A 346 34.77 -8.94 2.57
C GLN A 346 34.88 -8.54 1.10
N TRP A 347 35.05 -7.25 0.85
CA TRP A 347 35.07 -6.68 -0.48
C TRP A 347 36.45 -6.80 -1.12
N VAL A 348 36.47 -7.23 -2.38
CA VAL A 348 37.69 -7.35 -3.19
C VAL A 348 37.54 -6.50 -4.44
N ALA A 349 38.57 -5.72 -4.76
CA ALA A 349 38.63 -4.98 -6.02
C ALA A 349 38.59 -5.95 -7.20
N TYR A 350 37.79 -5.62 -8.22
CA TYR A 350 37.55 -6.46 -9.37
C TYR A 350 37.41 -5.59 -10.61
N THR A 351 38.02 -6.00 -11.72
CA THR A 351 37.87 -5.28 -12.99
C THR A 351 36.86 -6.01 -13.85
N HIS A 352 35.80 -5.29 -14.25
CA HIS A 352 34.74 -5.80 -15.12
C HIS A 352 34.50 -4.81 -16.25
N ASN A 353 34.49 -5.27 -17.50
CA ASN A 353 34.30 -4.41 -18.68
C ASN A 353 35.20 -3.15 -18.74
N GLY A 354 36.39 -3.18 -18.12
CA GLY A 354 37.30 -2.04 -18.05
C GLY A 354 37.04 -1.07 -16.88
N HIS A 355 36.02 -1.33 -16.07
CA HIS A 355 35.67 -0.57 -14.87
C HIS A 355 36.23 -1.22 -13.60
N ASN A 356 36.67 -0.40 -12.65
CA ASN A 356 37.09 -0.87 -11.33
C ASN A 356 35.88 -0.91 -10.40
N ILE A 357 35.40 -2.12 -10.15
CA ILE A 357 34.27 -2.39 -9.28
C ILE A 357 34.73 -3.20 -8.06
N TYR A 358 33.79 -3.53 -7.18
CA TYR A 358 34.03 -4.41 -6.05
C TYR A 358 33.14 -5.64 -6.14
N LYS A 359 33.62 -6.75 -5.60
CA LYS A 359 32.78 -7.93 -5.39
C LYS A 359 32.97 -8.53 -4.00
N ALA A 360 31.94 -9.19 -3.51
CA ALA A 360 31.99 -9.98 -2.30
C ALA A 360 31.11 -11.21 -2.41
N VAL A 361 31.58 -12.34 -1.88
CA VAL A 361 30.73 -13.52 -1.66
C VAL A 361 29.93 -13.29 -0.39
N LEU A 362 28.61 -13.37 -0.48
CA LEU A 362 27.72 -13.15 0.65
C LEU A 362 27.59 -14.41 1.50
N ASP A 363 27.62 -14.23 2.82
CA ASP A 363 27.24 -15.28 3.77
C ASP A 363 25.72 -15.41 3.82
N MET A 364 25.17 -16.17 2.86
CA MET A 364 23.73 -16.41 2.74
C MET A 364 23.17 -17.17 3.94
N ASP A 365 23.99 -17.94 4.66
CA ASP A 365 23.58 -18.63 5.88
C ASP A 365 23.37 -17.62 7.01
N ASN A 366 24.28 -16.65 7.16
CA ASN A 366 24.11 -15.54 8.10
C ASN A 366 22.93 -14.63 7.74
N ILE A 367 22.69 -14.37 6.45
CA ILE A 367 21.49 -13.64 6.00
C ILE A 367 20.21 -14.41 6.37
N SER A 368 20.19 -15.72 6.13
CA SER A 368 19.05 -16.59 6.48
C SER A 368 18.79 -16.60 7.99
N LYS A 369 19.85 -16.65 8.80
CA LYS A 369 19.84 -16.53 10.26
C LYS A 369 19.21 -15.23 10.76
N GLN A 370 19.54 -14.09 10.13
CA GLN A 370 19.03 -12.78 10.56
C GLN A 370 17.51 -12.67 10.44
N ILE A 371 16.89 -13.39 9.50
CA ILE A 371 15.45 -13.31 9.23
C ILE A 371 14.67 -14.59 9.54
N ASN A 372 15.35 -15.58 10.11
CA ASN A 372 14.84 -16.91 10.44
C ASN A 372 14.17 -17.65 9.27
N LYS A 373 14.73 -17.54 8.06
CA LYS A 373 14.19 -18.18 6.85
C LYS A 373 15.30 -18.40 5.82
N PRO A 374 15.27 -19.47 5.02
CA PRO A 374 16.19 -19.63 3.89
C PRO A 374 16.15 -18.43 2.95
N VAL A 375 17.33 -17.93 2.58
CA VAL A 375 17.52 -16.91 1.55
C VAL A 375 18.60 -17.39 0.59
N ASP A 376 18.23 -17.51 -0.68
CA ASP A 376 19.11 -17.90 -1.78
C ASP A 376 19.30 -16.80 -2.82
N ASN A 377 18.53 -15.70 -2.73
CA ASN A 377 18.62 -14.56 -3.62
C ASN A 377 18.41 -13.21 -2.90
N ILE A 378 18.85 -12.12 -3.55
CA ILE A 378 18.60 -10.73 -3.12
C ILE A 378 17.95 -9.94 -4.25
N THR A 379 17.18 -8.91 -3.91
CA THR A 379 16.38 -8.15 -4.91
C THR A 379 16.59 -6.63 -4.83
N GLY A 380 17.58 -6.17 -4.07
CA GLY A 380 17.89 -4.75 -3.93
C GLY A 380 19.11 -4.55 -3.04
N VAL A 381 19.84 -3.46 -3.25
CA VAL A 381 21.08 -3.15 -2.53
C VAL A 381 21.08 -1.69 -2.09
N PHE A 382 21.52 -1.45 -0.85
CA PHE A 382 21.65 -0.13 -0.28
C PHE A 382 23.01 0.04 0.37
N VAL A 383 23.69 1.14 0.10
CA VAL A 383 25.02 1.46 0.67
C VAL A 383 24.89 2.73 1.50
N ASN A 384 25.13 2.65 2.80
CA ASN A 384 24.89 3.77 3.73
C ASN A 384 23.47 4.38 3.62
N GLY A 385 22.47 3.55 3.33
CA GLY A 385 21.09 3.98 3.10
C GLY A 385 20.80 4.55 1.70
N ARG A 386 21.82 4.78 0.86
CA ARG A 386 21.64 5.17 -0.54
C ARG A 386 21.23 3.96 -1.37
N TYR A 387 20.19 4.13 -2.19
CA TYR A 387 19.74 3.12 -3.14
C TYR A 387 20.81 2.84 -4.20
N MET A 388 21.08 1.57 -4.50
CA MET A 388 21.92 1.17 -5.61
C MET A 388 21.04 0.66 -6.74
N ILE A 389 21.35 1.10 -7.96
CA ILE A 389 20.56 0.81 -9.17
C ILE A 389 20.85 -0.64 -9.59
N PRO A 390 19.86 -1.51 -9.80
CA PRO A 390 20.14 -2.80 -10.42
C PRO A 390 20.71 -2.55 -11.83
N ALA A 391 21.81 -3.23 -12.19
CA ALA A 391 22.45 -3.05 -13.49
C ALA A 391 21.47 -3.32 -14.65
N MET A 392 21.39 -2.41 -15.61
CA MET A 392 20.41 -2.46 -16.70
C MET A 392 20.99 -1.98 -18.04
N PRO A 393 20.37 -2.31 -19.19
CA PRO A 393 20.89 -1.89 -20.51
C PRO A 393 20.95 -0.36 -20.74
N MET A 394 20.45 0.44 -19.81
CA MET A 394 20.40 1.89 -19.85
C MET A 394 20.90 2.48 -18.54
N ASN A 395 21.60 3.61 -18.67
CA ASN A 395 22.26 4.27 -17.56
C ASN A 395 21.61 5.60 -17.20
N PHE A 396 21.46 5.85 -15.91
CA PHE A 396 20.90 7.08 -15.38
C PHE A 396 21.42 7.40 -13.98
N LYS A 397 21.39 8.70 -13.64
CA LYS A 397 21.61 9.21 -12.30
C LYS A 397 20.59 8.62 -11.33
N ASN A 398 21.04 8.37 -10.11
CA ASN A 398 20.24 7.77 -9.05
C ASN A 398 18.82 8.36 -8.94
N PRO A 399 17.77 7.53 -9.03
CA PRO A 399 16.39 8.00 -9.01
C PRO A 399 15.94 8.57 -7.67
N THR A 400 16.76 8.41 -6.62
CA THR A 400 16.51 9.00 -5.29
C THR A 400 17.03 10.44 -5.18
N ASP A 401 17.79 10.92 -6.15
CA ASP A 401 18.21 12.32 -6.21
C ASP A 401 17.06 13.17 -6.76
N ASN A 402 16.84 14.35 -6.16
CA ASN A 402 15.82 15.29 -6.64
C ASN A 402 16.06 15.64 -8.11
N THR A 403 14.96 15.69 -8.88
CA THR A 403 14.95 16.20 -10.24
C THR A 403 14.90 17.73 -10.23
N THR A 404 15.63 18.33 -11.16
CA THR A 404 15.58 19.76 -11.50
C THR A 404 14.71 20.04 -12.72
N GLY A 405 14.28 18.97 -13.42
CA GLY A 405 13.45 19.04 -14.61
C GLY A 405 11.96 18.88 -14.33
N ASN A 406 11.18 19.00 -15.41
CA ASN A 406 9.74 18.74 -15.44
C ASN A 406 9.37 17.99 -16.74
N PRO A 407 8.12 17.50 -16.93
CA PRO A 407 7.75 16.76 -18.14
C PRO A 407 7.99 17.47 -19.48
N LYS A 408 7.98 18.81 -19.53
CA LYS A 408 8.25 19.65 -20.71
C LYS A 408 9.72 20.13 -20.81
N ASN A 409 10.51 19.93 -19.76
CA ASN A 409 11.95 20.18 -19.71
C ASN A 409 12.62 19.08 -18.89
N ARG A 410 12.66 17.87 -19.45
CA ARG A 410 13.14 16.66 -18.75
C ARG A 410 14.62 16.79 -18.44
N GLU A 411 15.05 16.40 -17.23
CA GLU A 411 16.46 16.38 -16.85
C GLU A 411 17.20 15.23 -17.57
N PRO A 412 18.15 15.52 -18.48
CA PRO A 412 18.88 14.50 -19.21
C PRO A 412 19.68 13.58 -18.28
N GLY A 413 19.79 12.30 -18.65
CA GLY A 413 20.55 11.31 -17.88
C GLY A 413 19.90 10.90 -16.56
N THR A 414 18.60 11.17 -16.36
CA THR A 414 17.81 10.70 -15.20
C THR A 414 16.68 9.76 -15.66
N VAL A 415 16.03 9.08 -14.72
CA VAL A 415 14.81 8.30 -15.01
C VAL A 415 13.68 9.15 -15.62
N TRP A 416 13.68 10.46 -15.35
CA TRP A 416 12.69 11.41 -15.86
C TRP A 416 12.88 11.77 -17.33
N ALA A 417 14.03 11.42 -17.93
CA ALA A 417 14.31 11.61 -19.35
C ALA A 417 13.46 10.73 -20.27
N GLY A 418 12.81 9.68 -19.72
CA GLY A 418 12.03 8.72 -20.50
C GLY A 418 12.88 7.52 -20.92
N ILE A 419 13.24 6.69 -19.94
CA ILE A 419 14.17 5.57 -20.11
C ILE A 419 13.58 4.34 -20.80
N GLY A 420 12.30 4.36 -21.19
CA GLY A 420 11.63 3.26 -21.92
C GLY A 420 10.58 2.51 -21.10
N LYS A 421 10.23 1.30 -21.55
CA LYS A 421 9.25 0.42 -20.89
C LYS A 421 9.91 -0.47 -19.83
N SER A 422 9.09 -0.91 -18.86
CA SER A 422 9.49 -1.89 -17.85
C SER A 422 9.84 -3.24 -18.48
N PRO A 423 10.88 -3.96 -17.98
CA PRO A 423 11.23 -5.30 -18.43
C PRO A 423 10.15 -6.35 -18.13
N PHE A 424 9.21 -6.04 -17.24
CA PHE A 424 8.13 -6.93 -16.79
C PHE A 424 6.76 -6.54 -17.34
N SER A 425 6.66 -5.46 -18.12
CA SER A 425 5.39 -5.02 -18.70
C SER A 425 4.99 -5.88 -19.89
N THR A 426 3.83 -6.54 -19.79
CA THR A 426 3.19 -7.31 -20.86
C THR A 426 2.10 -6.53 -21.60
N VAL A 427 1.96 -5.22 -21.39
CA VAL A 427 0.90 -4.45 -22.05
C VAL A 427 1.34 -4.07 -23.46
N SER A 428 1.13 -5.00 -24.40
CA SER A 428 1.14 -4.76 -25.83
C SER A 428 -0.23 -4.31 -26.31
N ASP A 429 -0.75 -3.18 -25.83
CA ASP A 429 -1.87 -2.53 -26.53
C ASP A 429 -1.30 -1.34 -27.29
N VAL A 430 -0.86 -1.67 -28.50
CA VAL A 430 -0.65 -0.74 -29.59
C VAL A 430 -2.01 -0.17 -29.96
N ASP A 431 -2.50 0.76 -29.17
CA ASP A 431 -3.43 1.76 -29.67
C ASP A 431 -2.89 3.14 -29.26
N PRO A 432 -1.98 3.73 -30.06
CA PRO A 432 -1.76 5.16 -30.02
C PRO A 432 -3.06 5.79 -30.49
N GLY A 433 -4.06 5.86 -29.61
CA GLY A 433 -5.43 6.17 -29.95
C GLY A 433 -5.47 7.30 -30.97
N GLU A 434 -6.15 7.03 -32.09
CA GLU A 434 -6.27 7.93 -33.26
C GLU A 434 -6.27 9.39 -32.82
N ASP A 435 -5.14 10.07 -32.95
CA ASP A 435 -5.01 11.52 -32.92
C ASP A 435 -3.51 11.83 -33.04
N GLU A 436 -3.14 12.45 -34.17
CA GLU A 436 -1.81 12.80 -34.65
C GLU A 436 -1.08 13.78 -33.71
N ASP A 437 -0.20 13.25 -32.86
CA ASP A 437 1.02 13.85 -32.29
C ASP A 437 1.75 12.64 -31.73
N ALA A 438 2.54 12.01 -32.59
CA ALA A 438 3.46 10.97 -32.16
C ALA A 438 4.54 11.63 -31.30
N GLU A 439 4.44 11.55 -29.97
CA GLU A 439 5.57 11.82 -29.09
C GLU A 439 6.28 10.51 -28.74
N GLU A 440 7.57 10.48 -29.11
CA GLU A 440 8.62 9.50 -28.82
C GLU A 440 8.25 8.02 -28.99
N THR A 441 8.90 7.35 -29.97
CA THR A 441 9.03 5.89 -29.94
C THR A 441 9.58 5.50 -28.57
N THR A 442 8.71 5.01 -27.68
CA THR A 442 9.14 4.57 -26.36
C THR A 442 10.13 3.44 -26.60
N THR A 443 11.37 3.64 -26.16
CA THR A 443 12.41 2.63 -26.35
C THR A 443 11.99 1.34 -25.66
N ASP A 444 11.89 0.29 -26.46
CA ASP A 444 11.61 -1.06 -26.02
C ASP A 444 12.94 -1.83 -26.05
N TYR A 445 13.45 -2.16 -24.87
CA TYR A 445 14.69 -2.91 -24.71
C TYR A 445 14.45 -4.43 -24.77
N GLY A 446 13.21 -4.86 -25.06
CA GLY A 446 12.79 -6.24 -24.91
C GLY A 446 12.77 -6.69 -23.46
N SER A 447 12.63 -7.99 -23.24
CA SER A 447 12.73 -8.58 -21.91
C SER A 447 14.20 -8.67 -21.50
N TYR A 448 14.54 -8.13 -20.34
CA TYR A 448 15.85 -8.23 -19.71
C TYR A 448 15.68 -8.49 -18.20
N VAL A 449 16.75 -8.96 -17.56
CA VAL A 449 16.77 -9.21 -16.10
C VAL A 449 17.52 -8.05 -15.44
N PRO A 450 16.86 -7.21 -14.63
CA PRO A 450 17.55 -6.22 -13.83
C PRO A 450 18.59 -6.86 -12.91
N GLY A 451 19.77 -6.24 -12.83
CA GLY A 451 20.90 -6.76 -12.04
C GLY A 451 21.75 -7.80 -12.78
N ASP A 452 21.60 -7.96 -14.10
CA ASP A 452 22.51 -8.80 -14.90
C ASP A 452 23.92 -8.17 -14.95
N LEU A 453 24.94 -8.98 -14.62
CA LEU A 453 26.34 -8.57 -14.61
C LEU A 453 26.81 -8.07 -15.99
N ALA A 454 26.20 -8.55 -17.08
CA ALA A 454 26.52 -8.08 -18.43
C ALA A 454 26.27 -6.57 -18.62
N ASN A 455 25.31 -6.01 -17.87
CA ASN A 455 24.93 -4.61 -17.93
C ASN A 455 25.59 -3.75 -16.84
N LEU A 456 26.45 -4.31 -15.98
CA LEU A 456 27.09 -3.56 -14.91
C LEU A 456 28.22 -2.70 -15.48
N ASP A 457 27.95 -1.43 -15.74
CA ASP A 457 28.87 -0.53 -16.44
C ASP A 457 28.83 0.95 -15.98
N ASN A 458 28.02 1.28 -14.98
CA ASN A 458 27.91 2.65 -14.45
C ASN A 458 27.99 2.77 -12.94
N ASN A 459 28.29 3.99 -12.49
CA ASN A 459 28.35 4.33 -11.08
C ASN A 459 27.00 4.06 -10.40
N GLU A 460 27.08 3.54 -9.18
CA GLU A 460 25.96 3.19 -8.30
C GLU A 460 25.13 1.98 -8.73
N GLU A 461 25.62 1.21 -9.69
CA GLU A 461 24.98 -0.03 -10.09
C GLU A 461 25.41 -1.25 -9.26
N TRP A 462 24.55 -2.28 -9.24
CA TRP A 462 24.87 -3.58 -8.66
C TRP A 462 24.37 -4.76 -9.50
N SER A 463 25.00 -5.91 -9.30
CA SER A 463 24.59 -7.20 -9.87
C SER A 463 24.80 -8.32 -8.85
N PHE A 464 23.94 -9.35 -8.86
CA PHE A 464 24.09 -10.51 -7.99
C PHE A 464 23.99 -11.82 -8.75
N ASP A 465 24.98 -12.68 -8.56
CA ASP A 465 24.99 -14.05 -9.06
C ASP A 465 24.61 -15.01 -7.92
N ALA A 466 23.38 -15.53 -7.95
CA ALA A 466 22.85 -16.44 -6.94
C ALA A 466 23.57 -17.80 -6.91
N ALA A 467 24.13 -18.27 -8.04
CA ALA A 467 24.82 -19.56 -8.09
C ALA A 467 26.18 -19.49 -7.37
N THR A 468 26.88 -18.37 -7.51
CA THR A 468 28.16 -18.14 -6.81
C THR A 468 28.01 -17.35 -5.50
N LYS A 469 26.80 -16.87 -5.20
CA LYS A 469 26.47 -15.98 -4.06
C LYS A 469 27.29 -14.68 -4.09
N THR A 470 27.66 -14.21 -5.28
CA THR A 470 28.56 -13.06 -5.44
C THR A 470 27.78 -11.80 -5.74
N LEU A 471 27.93 -10.79 -4.88
CA LEU A 471 27.46 -9.43 -5.12
C LEU A 471 28.58 -8.61 -5.78
N TYR A 472 28.27 -7.98 -6.90
CA TYR A 472 29.10 -7.01 -7.61
C TYR A 472 28.52 -5.61 -7.40
N LEU A 473 29.38 -4.64 -7.12
CA LEU A 473 28.99 -3.28 -6.80
C LEU A 473 29.92 -2.30 -7.52
N TYR A 474 29.34 -1.41 -8.31
CA TYR A 474 30.04 -0.28 -8.91
C TYR A 474 29.76 0.97 -8.07
N PRO A 475 30.70 1.43 -7.25
CA PRO A 475 30.50 2.62 -6.44
C PRO A 475 30.67 3.94 -7.21
N SER A 476 29.99 5.00 -6.77
CA SER A 476 30.22 6.38 -7.20
C SER A 476 31.52 6.99 -6.65
N ASP A 477 32.12 7.87 -7.44
CA ASP A 477 33.39 8.55 -7.17
C ASP A 477 33.41 9.38 -5.88
N ASN A 478 32.25 9.81 -5.39
CA ASN A 478 32.14 10.76 -4.28
C ASN A 478 31.71 10.18 -2.93
N ASN A 479 31.23 8.93 -2.79
CA ASN A 479 31.01 8.33 -1.45
C ASN A 479 30.58 6.86 -1.35
N THR A 480 31.16 5.92 -2.11
CA THR A 480 30.77 4.48 -1.91
C THR A 480 31.92 3.48 -2.04
N ALA A 481 33.13 3.75 -1.53
CA ALA A 481 33.98 2.59 -1.18
C ALA A 481 33.13 1.64 -0.31
N PRO A 482 32.96 0.34 -0.65
CA PRO A 482 31.98 -0.49 0.03
C PRO A 482 32.29 -0.49 1.52
N SER A 483 31.45 0.20 2.29
CA SER A 483 31.61 0.32 3.73
C SER A 483 31.20 -1.00 4.38
N SER A 484 31.36 -1.10 5.69
CA SER A 484 30.72 -2.17 6.46
C SER A 484 29.19 -2.04 6.53
N ASN A 485 28.59 -0.98 5.97
CA ASN A 485 27.16 -0.67 6.06
C ASN A 485 26.48 -0.82 4.70
N VAL A 486 26.47 -2.06 4.21
CA VAL A 486 25.68 -2.48 3.05
C VAL A 486 24.49 -3.29 3.53
N ARG A 487 23.31 -3.02 2.95
CA ARG A 487 22.09 -3.78 3.21
C ARG A 487 21.54 -4.35 1.92
N VAL A 488 20.96 -5.54 2.00
CA VAL A 488 20.37 -6.23 0.84
C VAL A 488 18.90 -6.52 1.13
N ARG A 489 18.03 -6.30 0.13
CA ARG A 489 16.62 -6.65 0.18
C ARG A 489 16.48 -8.15 0.01
N VAL A 490 15.80 -8.79 0.96
CA VAL A 490 15.66 -10.26 1.05
C VAL A 490 14.21 -10.72 0.96
N ARG A 491 13.26 -9.77 0.89
CA ARG A 491 11.83 -10.03 0.78
C ARG A 491 11.17 -8.98 -0.11
N ASP A 492 10.12 -9.38 -0.79
CA ASP A 492 9.23 -8.47 -1.50
C ASP A 492 8.18 -7.84 -0.58
N ARG A 493 7.60 -8.65 0.33
CA ARG A 493 6.55 -8.32 1.30
C ARG A 493 6.97 -8.79 2.69
N PHE A 494 6.80 -7.93 3.69
CA PHE A 494 7.08 -8.29 5.09
C PHE A 494 5.84 -8.23 6.00
N LEU A 495 4.69 -7.76 5.50
CA LEU A 495 3.47 -7.68 6.28
C LEU A 495 2.30 -8.31 5.52
N TYR A 496 1.63 -9.27 6.15
CA TYR A 496 0.36 -9.79 5.66
C TYR A 496 -0.62 -10.05 6.81
N PHE A 497 -1.61 -9.18 6.95
CA PHE A 497 -2.72 -9.36 7.90
C PHE A 497 -3.96 -9.82 7.14
N ALA A 498 -4.59 -10.89 7.62
CA ALA A 498 -5.82 -11.43 7.04
C ALA A 498 -6.90 -11.53 8.12
N TYR A 499 -8.12 -11.12 7.77
CA TYR A 499 -9.28 -11.09 8.66
C TYR A 499 -8.98 -10.37 9.98
N SER A 500 -8.06 -9.40 9.96
CA SER A 500 -7.63 -8.70 11.17
C SER A 500 -8.30 -7.33 11.18
N ASP A 501 -9.15 -7.08 12.16
CA ASP A 501 -9.98 -5.88 12.19
C ASP A 501 -9.51 -4.94 13.31
N ASN A 502 -9.89 -3.66 13.23
CA ASN A 502 -9.64 -2.68 14.29
C ASN A 502 -8.13 -2.57 14.62
N ILE A 503 -7.31 -2.31 13.60
CA ILE A 503 -5.85 -2.22 13.71
C ILE A 503 -5.40 -0.82 13.28
N GLU A 504 -4.48 -0.22 14.03
CA GLU A 504 -3.83 1.04 13.64
C GLU A 504 -2.32 0.89 13.55
N PHE A 505 -1.72 1.47 12.52
CA PHE A 505 -0.28 1.71 12.40
C PHE A 505 -0.02 3.21 12.49
N LYS A 506 0.88 3.65 13.37
CA LYS A 506 1.23 5.07 13.55
C LYS A 506 2.72 5.30 13.65
N ASN A 507 3.23 6.38 13.06
CA ASN A 507 4.64 6.79 13.22
C ASN A 507 5.63 5.66 12.83
N ILE A 508 5.43 5.05 11.66
CA ILE A 508 6.25 3.93 11.16
C ILE A 508 6.77 4.24 9.76
N HIS A 509 8.05 3.95 9.54
CA HIS A 509 8.65 3.89 8.20
C HIS A 509 8.62 2.45 7.68
N PHE A 510 7.81 2.20 6.66
CA PHE A 510 7.81 0.95 5.89
C PHE A 510 8.86 1.05 4.78
N PHE A 511 9.95 0.30 4.91
CA PHE A 511 11.12 0.42 4.04
C PHE A 511 11.41 -0.89 3.29
N ALA A 512 11.56 -0.80 1.97
CA ALA A 512 12.00 -1.90 1.10
C ALA A 512 11.17 -3.19 1.21
N GLY A 513 9.85 -3.07 1.35
CA GLY A 513 8.92 -4.19 1.31
C GLY A 513 7.46 -3.73 1.31
N SER A 514 6.59 -4.50 0.68
CA SER A 514 5.17 -4.19 0.59
C SER A 514 4.36 -4.71 1.77
N VAL A 515 3.14 -4.19 1.88
CA VAL A 515 2.13 -4.62 2.85
C VAL A 515 0.91 -5.22 2.15
N ARG A 516 0.29 -6.20 2.81
CA ARG A 516 -0.96 -6.80 2.36
C ARG A 516 -1.99 -6.90 3.47
N PHE A 517 -3.20 -6.44 3.17
CA PHE A 517 -4.37 -6.60 4.02
C PHE A 517 -5.46 -7.34 3.26
N TRP A 518 -5.93 -8.45 3.82
CA TRP A 518 -7.03 -9.22 3.25
C TRP A 518 -8.20 -9.26 4.21
N GLU A 519 -9.38 -8.87 3.74
CA GLU A 519 -10.62 -8.88 4.50
C GLU A 519 -10.50 -8.27 5.90
N SER A 520 -9.67 -7.22 6.00
CA SER A 520 -9.36 -6.50 7.23
C SER A 520 -10.14 -5.19 7.23
N SER A 521 -10.86 -4.90 8.32
CA SER A 521 -11.74 -3.73 8.43
C SER A 521 -11.33 -2.80 9.57
N TYR A 522 -11.69 -1.52 9.47
CA TYR A 522 -11.28 -0.50 10.45
C TYR A 522 -9.75 -0.44 10.61
N LEU A 523 -9.06 -0.47 9.46
CA LEU A 523 -7.61 -0.41 9.35
C LEU A 523 -7.17 1.05 9.20
N THR A 524 -6.37 1.55 10.13
CA THR A 524 -5.75 2.88 10.04
C THR A 524 -4.25 2.76 9.77
N ILE A 525 -3.72 3.53 8.83
CA ILE A 525 -2.29 3.85 8.69
C ILE A 525 -2.16 5.36 8.76
N GLU A 526 -1.42 5.87 9.74
CA GLU A 526 -1.37 7.30 10.03
C GLU A 526 0.08 7.75 10.33
N ASP A 527 0.41 8.99 9.97
CA ASP A 527 1.70 9.63 10.30
C ASP A 527 2.90 8.75 9.90
N SER A 528 2.85 8.16 8.71
CA SER A 528 3.77 7.09 8.29
C SER A 528 4.42 7.38 6.94
N ARG A 529 5.43 6.58 6.59
CA ARG A 529 6.13 6.69 5.30
C ARG A 529 6.34 5.32 4.68
N PHE A 530 6.20 5.21 3.37
CA PHE A 530 6.54 4.06 2.55
C PHE A 530 7.65 4.45 1.58
N SER A 531 8.79 3.76 1.65
CA SER A 531 9.89 3.95 0.71
C SER A 531 10.31 2.61 0.13
N PHE A 532 10.47 2.53 -1.19
CA PHE A 532 10.89 1.30 -1.89
C PHE A 532 9.98 0.09 -1.63
N SER A 533 8.70 0.32 -1.26
CA SER A 533 7.77 -0.78 -0.95
C SER A 533 7.40 -1.62 -2.16
N GLY A 534 7.61 -1.13 -3.38
CA GLY A 534 7.53 -1.89 -4.64
C GLY A 534 8.76 -1.61 -5.51
N GLU A 535 9.12 -2.60 -6.32
CA GLU A 535 10.29 -2.61 -7.21
C GLU A 535 9.99 -3.58 -8.36
N MET A 536 10.73 -3.49 -9.47
CA MET A 536 10.54 -4.30 -10.68
C MET A 536 10.43 -5.81 -10.37
N GLY A 537 9.33 -6.42 -10.81
CA GLY A 537 9.04 -7.84 -10.58
C GLY A 537 8.62 -8.21 -9.15
N LEU A 538 8.52 -7.25 -8.22
CA LEU A 538 8.13 -7.48 -6.83
C LEU A 538 6.69 -7.01 -6.55
N HIS A 539 6.09 -7.52 -5.48
CA HIS A 539 4.73 -7.15 -5.09
C HIS A 539 4.64 -5.76 -4.48
N GLY A 540 3.57 -5.03 -4.83
CA GLY A 540 3.20 -3.74 -4.28
C GLY A 540 2.22 -3.77 -3.10
N ASN A 541 1.95 -2.59 -2.54
CA ASN A 541 1.02 -2.41 -1.43
C ASN A 541 -0.42 -2.72 -1.84
N LYS A 542 -1.10 -3.58 -1.07
CA LYS A 542 -2.43 -4.07 -1.45
C LYS A 542 -3.41 -4.26 -0.29
N VAL A 543 -4.61 -3.73 -0.46
CA VAL A 543 -5.78 -4.07 0.38
C VAL A 543 -6.80 -4.80 -0.50
N THR A 544 -7.38 -5.89 -0.02
CA THR A 544 -8.44 -6.59 -0.74
C THR A 544 -9.56 -7.00 0.20
N PHE A 545 -10.81 -6.73 -0.20
CA PHE A 545 -11.99 -6.83 0.67
C PHE A 545 -11.87 -5.92 1.91
N GLY A 546 -12.65 -6.21 2.96
CA GLY A 546 -12.71 -5.37 4.16
C GLY A 546 -13.54 -4.10 3.97
N SER A 547 -13.55 -3.27 5.01
CA SER A 547 -14.25 -1.98 5.04
C SER A 547 -13.57 -0.94 5.93
N HIS A 548 -13.76 0.35 5.68
CA HIS A 548 -13.26 1.44 6.53
C HIS A 548 -11.72 1.42 6.68
N THR A 549 -11.01 1.38 5.56
CA THR A 549 -9.56 1.63 5.55
C THR A 549 -9.32 3.13 5.54
N LEU A 550 -8.41 3.60 6.39
CA LEU A 550 -7.97 4.99 6.46
C LEU A 550 -6.44 5.05 6.30
N VAL A 551 -5.96 5.66 5.22
CA VAL A 551 -4.56 6.07 5.10
C VAL A 551 -4.51 7.57 5.23
N ARG A 552 -3.79 8.07 6.24
CA ARG A 552 -3.79 9.48 6.59
C ARG A 552 -2.40 10.02 6.86
N ASN A 553 -2.12 11.25 6.45
CA ASN A 553 -0.85 11.94 6.71
C ASN A 553 0.37 11.05 6.41
N THR A 554 0.40 10.48 5.21
CA THR A 554 1.35 9.43 4.84
C THR A 554 2.06 9.77 3.53
N ILE A 555 3.36 9.48 3.47
CA ILE A 555 4.21 9.71 2.29
C ILE A 555 4.54 8.37 1.62
N PHE A 556 4.45 8.31 0.30
CA PHE A 556 4.84 7.19 -0.55
C PHE A 556 5.84 7.66 -1.60
N GLU A 557 7.04 7.08 -1.59
CA GLU A 557 8.12 7.51 -2.46
C GLU A 557 9.05 6.39 -2.92
N TYR A 558 9.64 6.57 -4.09
CA TYR A 558 10.60 5.64 -4.69
C TYR A 558 10.01 4.23 -4.86
N ILE A 559 8.72 4.13 -5.16
CA ILE A 559 8.03 2.88 -5.48
C ILE A 559 8.05 2.74 -6.99
N ASN A 560 8.71 1.69 -7.47
CA ASN A 560 9.01 1.54 -8.89
C ASN A 560 8.35 0.29 -9.48
N ASP A 561 7.85 0.38 -10.72
CA ASP A 561 7.23 -0.72 -11.48
C ASP A 561 6.16 -1.49 -10.68
N SER A 562 5.46 -0.79 -9.80
CA SER A 562 4.39 -1.31 -8.96
C SER A 562 3.39 -0.20 -8.67
N ALA A 563 2.10 -0.57 -8.54
CA ALA A 563 1.08 0.36 -8.07
C ALA A 563 1.47 0.89 -6.69
N ILE A 564 1.33 2.20 -6.51
CA ILE A 564 1.78 2.87 -5.28
C ILE A 564 0.91 2.42 -4.09
N TRP A 565 -0.39 2.31 -4.34
CA TRP A 565 -1.40 1.78 -3.43
C TRP A 565 -2.57 1.18 -4.23
N SER A 566 -2.86 -0.11 -4.03
CA SER A 566 -3.96 -0.79 -4.72
C SER A 566 -5.00 -1.33 -3.73
N GLN A 567 -6.27 -0.98 -3.95
CA GLN A 567 -7.40 -1.47 -3.18
C GLN A 567 -8.42 -2.12 -4.11
N ASN A 568 -8.89 -3.31 -3.74
CA ASN A 568 -9.86 -4.04 -4.53
C ASN A 568 -10.96 -4.61 -3.63
N ARG A 569 -12.22 -4.30 -3.93
CA ARG A 569 -13.41 -4.68 -3.16
C ARG A 569 -13.47 -4.15 -1.73
N THR A 570 -12.60 -3.21 -1.36
CA THR A 570 -12.65 -2.53 -0.07
C THR A 570 -13.80 -1.53 -0.05
N MET A 571 -14.64 -1.57 0.99
CA MET A 571 -15.78 -0.66 1.16
C MET A 571 -15.37 0.55 2.00
N PHE A 572 -15.84 1.76 1.68
CA PHE A 572 -15.58 2.98 2.46
C PHE A 572 -14.08 3.30 2.71
N PRO A 573 -13.16 3.16 1.73
CA PRO A 573 -11.78 3.53 1.95
C PRO A 573 -11.58 5.05 1.88
N THR A 574 -10.68 5.57 2.71
CA THR A 574 -10.32 6.99 2.79
C THR A 574 -8.80 7.17 2.67
N MET A 575 -8.39 8.05 1.77
CA MET A 575 -7.02 8.55 1.61
C MET A 575 -7.05 10.04 1.95
N GLU A 576 -6.38 10.46 3.04
CA GLU A 576 -6.44 11.85 3.54
C GLU A 576 -5.05 12.42 3.84
N ASN A 577 -4.69 13.55 3.24
CA ASN A 577 -3.36 14.14 3.39
C ASN A 577 -2.25 13.16 3.00
N VAL A 578 -2.25 12.69 1.75
CA VAL A 578 -1.30 11.68 1.26
C VAL A 578 -0.43 12.26 0.16
N LEU A 579 0.89 12.06 0.26
CA LEU A 579 1.86 12.49 -0.74
C LEU A 579 2.43 11.29 -1.48
N PHE A 580 2.25 11.27 -2.79
CA PHE A 580 2.89 10.33 -3.71
C PHE A 580 3.92 11.10 -4.53
N ARG A 581 5.21 10.77 -4.38
CA ARG A 581 6.28 11.46 -5.11
C ARG A 581 7.40 10.54 -5.58
N TYR A 582 8.05 10.88 -6.68
CA TYR A 582 9.20 10.13 -7.20
C TYR A 582 8.91 8.63 -7.39
N ASN A 583 7.68 8.32 -7.80
CA ASN A 583 7.25 6.96 -8.03
C ASN A 583 7.29 6.63 -9.52
N ASP A 584 7.71 5.41 -9.80
CA ASP A 584 7.84 4.80 -11.12
C ASP A 584 8.83 5.49 -12.06
N TRP A 585 9.51 4.69 -12.89
CA TRP A 585 10.56 5.14 -13.80
C TRP A 585 10.23 4.83 -15.26
N PHE A 586 9.27 3.94 -15.50
CA PHE A 586 8.97 3.43 -16.82
C PHE A 586 7.73 4.08 -17.42
N LYS A 587 7.70 4.15 -18.75
CA LYS A 587 6.54 4.68 -19.50
C LYS A 587 5.49 3.59 -19.72
N VAL A 588 4.26 4.05 -19.93
CA VAL A 588 3.08 3.26 -20.28
C VAL A 588 2.77 2.22 -19.20
N SER A 589 3.01 2.59 -17.93
CA SER A 589 2.85 1.67 -16.81
C SER A 589 1.39 1.59 -16.33
N TYR A 590 0.65 2.70 -16.44
CA TYR A 590 -0.72 2.83 -15.94
C TYR A 590 -0.87 2.43 -14.46
N LEU A 591 0.16 2.65 -13.63
CA LEU A 591 0.21 2.19 -12.24
C LEU A 591 -0.51 3.14 -11.25
N TYR A 592 -1.81 3.36 -11.49
CA TYR A 592 -2.67 4.22 -10.68
C TYR A 592 -2.67 3.87 -9.18
N GLY A 593 -2.72 4.90 -8.34
CA GLY A 593 -3.30 4.77 -7.00
C GLY A 593 -4.80 4.44 -7.13
N SER A 594 -5.24 3.27 -6.68
CA SER A 594 -6.56 2.76 -7.10
C SER A 594 -7.41 2.17 -5.98
N THR A 595 -8.72 2.43 -6.08
CA THR A 595 -9.77 1.67 -5.45
C THR A 595 -10.65 1.08 -6.55
N ASN A 596 -10.93 -0.22 -6.50
CA ASN A 596 -11.72 -0.91 -7.51
C ASN A 596 -12.83 -1.76 -6.88
N ARG A 597 -14.00 -1.85 -7.53
CA ARG A 597 -15.10 -2.77 -7.19
C ARG A 597 -15.56 -2.68 -5.72
N ASN A 598 -15.64 -1.48 -5.16
CA ASN A 598 -16.08 -1.16 -3.79
C ASN A 598 -17.58 -1.38 -3.56
N TYR A 599 -18.08 -2.59 -3.83
CA TYR A 599 -19.49 -2.95 -3.63
C TYR A 599 -19.67 -4.39 -3.14
N ARG A 600 -20.88 -4.71 -2.65
CA ARG A 600 -21.37 -6.04 -2.28
C ARG A 600 -22.74 -6.30 -2.93
N GLY A 601 -23.13 -7.58 -3.02
CA GLY A 601 -24.40 -7.98 -3.61
C GLY A 601 -24.42 -8.01 -5.14
N LYS A 602 -25.55 -8.43 -5.71
CA LYS A 602 -25.79 -8.49 -7.17
C LYS A 602 -26.59 -7.26 -7.61
N ARG A 603 -26.36 -6.80 -8.84
CA ARG A 603 -27.20 -5.76 -9.44
C ARG A 603 -28.60 -6.31 -9.74
N GLY A 604 -29.63 -5.48 -9.56
CA GLY A 604 -31.00 -5.77 -9.98
C GLY A 604 -31.87 -6.57 -9.00
N ASP A 605 -31.34 -7.10 -7.90
CA ASP A 605 -32.09 -7.88 -6.91
C ASP A 605 -32.29 -7.15 -5.56
N GLY A 606 -31.90 -5.86 -5.48
CA GLY A 606 -32.01 -5.03 -4.28
C GLY A 606 -30.89 -5.26 -3.25
N THR A 607 -29.91 -6.14 -3.50
CA THR A 607 -28.80 -6.42 -2.58
C THR A 607 -27.54 -5.60 -2.86
N PHE A 608 -27.49 -4.87 -3.98
CA PHE A 608 -26.33 -4.07 -4.40
C PHE A 608 -26.06 -2.91 -3.44
N LYS A 609 -24.90 -2.92 -2.79
CA LYS A 609 -24.46 -1.87 -1.85
C LYS A 609 -23.07 -1.39 -2.22
N VAL A 610 -22.89 -0.09 -2.33
CA VAL A 610 -21.60 0.56 -2.63
C VAL A 610 -21.00 1.10 -1.33
N GLY A 611 -19.68 1.11 -1.25
CA GLY A 611 -18.94 1.77 -0.19
C GLY A 611 -18.02 2.81 -0.78
N GLY A 612 -18.54 4.00 -1.06
CA GLY A 612 -17.85 5.11 -1.72
C GLY A 612 -16.44 5.37 -1.17
N SER A 613 -15.49 5.74 -2.03
CA SER A 613 -14.14 6.09 -1.60
C SER A 613 -13.94 7.59 -1.46
N VAL A 614 -13.06 8.01 -0.55
CA VAL A 614 -12.70 9.41 -0.35
C VAL A 614 -11.21 9.58 -0.60
N TRP A 615 -10.86 10.54 -1.46
CA TRP A 615 -9.48 10.98 -1.73
C TRP A 615 -9.42 12.48 -1.46
N ARG A 616 -8.77 12.86 -0.37
CA ARG A 616 -8.76 14.23 0.14
C ARG A 616 -7.35 14.70 0.45
N TYR A 617 -6.98 15.92 0.04
CA TYR A 617 -5.62 16.45 0.27
C TYR A 617 -4.54 15.49 -0.27
N VAL A 618 -4.78 14.92 -1.46
CA VAL A 618 -3.87 13.96 -2.09
C VAL A 618 -3.02 14.69 -3.11
N THR A 619 -1.69 14.53 -3.03
CA THR A 619 -0.75 15.00 -4.05
C THR A 619 -0.10 13.83 -4.76
N ILE A 620 -0.10 13.85 -6.09
CA ILE A 620 0.80 13.04 -6.90
C ILE A 620 1.70 13.99 -7.66
N GLU A 621 3.00 13.94 -7.39
CA GLU A 621 3.97 14.83 -8.02
C GLU A 621 5.22 14.09 -8.51
N ASN A 622 5.87 14.64 -9.54
CA ASN A 622 7.19 14.20 -10.02
C ASN A 622 7.30 12.67 -10.14
N SER A 623 6.35 12.07 -10.85
CA SER A 623 6.20 10.60 -10.92
C SER A 623 5.91 10.16 -12.35
N SER A 624 6.43 9.00 -12.76
CA SER A 624 6.13 8.39 -14.06
C SER A 624 4.98 7.39 -13.93
N THR A 625 3.96 7.76 -13.17
CA THR A 625 2.75 6.96 -12.98
C THR A 625 1.52 7.72 -13.44
N ALA A 626 0.44 7.00 -13.68
CA ALA A 626 -0.87 7.59 -13.84
C ALA A 626 -1.40 8.12 -12.49
N GLY A 627 -2.47 8.93 -12.50
CA GLY A 627 -2.95 9.55 -11.27
C GLY A 627 -3.74 8.58 -10.38
N ILE A 628 -5.04 8.81 -10.19
CA ILE A 628 -5.89 7.94 -9.37
C ILE A 628 -7.08 7.33 -10.13
N TYR A 629 -7.51 6.19 -9.61
CA TYR A 629 -8.77 5.53 -9.96
C TYR A 629 -9.64 5.39 -8.69
N PRO A 630 -10.66 6.26 -8.49
CA PRO A 630 -11.32 6.38 -7.19
C PRO A 630 -12.59 5.52 -7.00
N ALA A 631 -12.93 4.59 -7.91
CA ALA A 631 -14.08 3.68 -7.79
C ALA A 631 -15.48 4.35 -7.79
N MET A 632 -16.52 3.60 -7.39
CA MET A 632 -17.93 4.03 -7.37
C MET A 632 -18.24 4.98 -6.22
N GLU A 633 -19.21 5.90 -6.40
CA GLU A 633 -19.65 6.87 -5.37
C GLU A 633 -18.47 7.60 -4.71
N SER A 634 -17.49 7.98 -5.53
CA SER A 634 -16.23 8.50 -5.03
C SER A 634 -16.26 10.02 -4.82
N LEU A 635 -15.69 10.50 -3.72
CA LEU A 635 -15.34 11.90 -3.50
C LEU A 635 -13.85 12.11 -3.70
N VAL A 636 -13.48 12.97 -4.64
CA VAL A 636 -12.11 13.50 -4.76
C VAL A 636 -12.16 15.00 -4.48
N GLU A 637 -11.46 15.47 -3.46
CA GLU A 637 -11.45 16.89 -3.11
C GLU A 637 -10.09 17.38 -2.63
N TYR A 638 -9.72 18.63 -2.93
CA TYR A 638 -8.40 19.16 -2.57
C TYR A 638 -7.25 18.29 -3.08
N ALA A 639 -7.35 17.75 -4.29
CA ALA A 639 -6.31 16.90 -4.88
C ALA A 639 -5.41 17.69 -5.86
N ARG A 640 -4.11 17.38 -5.88
CA ARG A 640 -3.11 18.01 -6.75
C ARG A 640 -2.35 16.94 -7.54
N PHE A 641 -2.39 17.04 -8.86
CA PHE A 641 -1.65 16.17 -9.78
C PHE A 641 -0.71 17.06 -10.57
N GLU A 642 0.60 16.88 -10.40
CA GLU A 642 1.59 17.80 -10.96
C GLU A 642 2.80 17.07 -11.50
N ASN A 643 3.30 17.48 -12.67
CA ASN A 643 4.51 16.92 -13.25
C ASN A 643 4.46 15.38 -13.36
N LEU A 644 3.39 14.86 -13.95
CA LEU A 644 3.30 13.42 -14.24
C LEU A 644 3.90 13.15 -15.62
N TYR A 645 4.85 12.22 -15.65
CA TYR A 645 5.69 11.98 -16.83
C TYR A 645 5.11 10.90 -17.75
N ASP A 646 4.23 10.04 -17.26
CA ASP A 646 3.68 8.93 -18.05
C ASP A 646 2.68 9.43 -19.12
N GLY A 647 2.35 8.57 -20.09
CA GLY A 647 1.48 8.93 -21.20
C GLY A 647 0.77 7.75 -21.85
N GLY A 648 -0.33 8.05 -22.53
CA GLY A 648 -1.19 7.06 -23.19
C GLY A 648 -2.67 7.41 -23.07
N ASP A 649 -3.55 6.43 -23.26
CA ASP A 649 -5.00 6.61 -23.07
C ASP A 649 -5.40 6.56 -21.57
N GLY A 650 -4.97 7.57 -20.80
CA GLY A 650 -5.16 7.67 -19.35
C GLY A 650 -5.48 9.09 -18.87
N ALA A 651 -5.61 9.27 -17.55
CA ALA A 651 -5.93 10.57 -16.93
C ALA A 651 -5.31 10.74 -15.54
N GLY A 652 -5.19 12.00 -15.06
CA GLY A 652 -4.91 12.28 -13.64
C GLY A 652 -6.01 11.73 -12.73
N ILE A 653 -7.28 11.91 -13.11
CA ILE A 653 -8.40 11.13 -12.56
C ILE A 653 -9.07 10.33 -13.67
N GLN A 654 -8.99 9.00 -13.55
CA GLN A 654 -9.66 8.06 -14.43
C GLN A 654 -10.93 7.53 -13.77
N ARG A 655 -12.09 7.75 -14.39
CA ARG A 655 -13.33 7.03 -14.03
C ARG A 655 -13.86 6.27 -15.23
N ASN A 656 -14.03 4.97 -15.02
CA ASN A 656 -14.80 4.12 -15.91
C ASN A 656 -16.31 4.32 -15.65
N PRO A 657 -17.19 3.76 -16.49
CA PRO A 657 -18.60 4.15 -16.53
C PRO A 657 -19.30 3.92 -15.19
N ILE A 658 -19.04 2.78 -14.57
CA ILE A 658 -19.59 2.39 -13.27
C ILE A 658 -19.12 3.30 -12.11
N SER A 659 -17.99 3.98 -12.25
CA SER A 659 -17.43 4.87 -11.23
C SER A 659 -17.88 6.33 -11.35
N VAL A 660 -18.56 6.71 -12.43
CA VAL A 660 -19.05 8.10 -12.60
C VAL A 660 -20.30 8.41 -11.78
N PRO A 661 -21.32 7.52 -11.68
CA PRO A 661 -22.53 7.83 -10.94
C PRO A 661 -22.26 8.20 -9.49
N ILE A 662 -22.83 9.34 -9.08
CA ILE A 662 -22.75 9.90 -7.73
C ILE A 662 -21.28 10.18 -7.34
N SER A 663 -20.41 10.42 -8.32
CA SER A 663 -19.03 10.82 -8.05
C SER A 663 -18.91 12.35 -7.99
N THR A 664 -18.03 12.86 -7.13
CA THR A 664 -17.73 14.29 -7.05
C THR A 664 -16.23 14.52 -7.17
N THR A 665 -15.84 15.53 -7.95
CA THR A 665 -14.48 16.08 -7.99
C THR A 665 -14.54 17.57 -7.73
N ARG A 666 -13.84 18.05 -6.69
CA ARG A 666 -13.85 19.48 -6.36
C ARG A 666 -12.54 20.03 -5.82
N TYR A 667 -12.35 21.34 -5.93
CA TYR A 667 -11.18 22.06 -5.38
C TYR A 667 -9.86 21.38 -5.74
N SER A 668 -9.61 21.07 -7.02
CA SER A 668 -8.47 20.21 -7.41
C SER A 668 -7.67 20.78 -8.59
N TRP A 669 -6.38 20.46 -8.67
CA TRP A 669 -5.45 20.92 -9.71
C TRP A 669 -4.84 19.76 -10.51
N PHE A 670 -4.79 19.93 -11.83
CA PHE A 670 -4.06 19.10 -12.78
C PHE A 670 -3.10 19.99 -13.56
N ILE A 671 -1.81 19.89 -13.28
CA ILE A 671 -0.81 20.82 -13.80
C ILE A 671 0.33 20.04 -14.46
N ASN A 672 0.63 20.38 -15.72
CA ASN A 672 1.78 19.84 -16.45
C ASN A 672 1.79 18.30 -16.53
N ILE A 673 0.70 17.72 -17.05
CA ILE A 673 0.54 16.28 -17.32
C ILE A 673 0.43 16.06 -18.84
N PRO A 674 1.53 16.24 -19.60
CA PRO A 674 1.46 16.33 -21.06
C PRO A 674 1.10 15.02 -21.76
N GLY A 675 1.23 13.87 -21.09
CA GLY A 675 0.92 12.55 -21.65
C GLY A 675 -0.55 12.10 -21.49
N PHE A 676 -1.31 12.72 -20.58
CA PHE A 676 -2.66 12.29 -20.20
C PHE A 676 -3.71 13.41 -20.20
N ASN A 677 -4.98 13.01 -20.06
CA ASN A 677 -6.05 13.95 -19.73
C ASN A 677 -5.87 14.42 -18.26
N GLY A 678 -6.26 15.64 -17.91
CA GLY A 678 -6.38 16.02 -16.49
C GLY A 678 -7.43 15.14 -15.81
N MET A 679 -8.66 15.16 -16.33
CA MET A 679 -9.77 14.35 -15.82
C MET A 679 -10.56 13.68 -16.94
N ARG A 680 -10.96 12.42 -16.74
CA ARG A 680 -11.67 11.64 -17.77
C ARG A 680 -12.81 10.77 -17.22
N PHE A 681 -13.97 10.86 -17.89
CA PHE A 681 -15.05 9.88 -17.86
C PHE A 681 -15.06 9.14 -19.21
N ASP A 682 -14.76 7.84 -19.20
CA ASP A 682 -14.68 7.06 -20.44
C ASP A 682 -14.99 5.57 -20.23
N GLY A 683 -15.26 4.86 -21.31
CA GLY A 683 -15.55 3.43 -21.36
C GLY A 683 -16.05 3.02 -22.73
N SER A 684 -16.61 1.81 -22.86
CA SER A 684 -17.35 1.40 -24.07
C SER A 684 -18.69 2.16 -24.17
N CYS A 685 -19.46 2.12 -23.08
CA CYS A 685 -20.52 3.05 -22.72
C CYS A 685 -20.00 3.94 -21.61
N SER A 686 -20.19 5.26 -21.62
CA SER A 686 -19.71 6.18 -20.57
C SER A 686 -20.76 6.35 -19.47
N GLY A 687 -20.33 6.78 -18.29
CA GLY A 687 -21.19 6.88 -17.10
C GLY A 687 -22.13 8.09 -17.12
N ASN A 688 -22.81 8.36 -16.01
CA ASN A 688 -23.74 9.48 -15.86
C ASN A 688 -23.63 10.09 -14.45
N ASN A 689 -24.32 11.21 -14.18
CA ASN A 689 -24.52 11.75 -12.82
C ASN A 689 -23.20 11.95 -12.06
N GLY A 690 -22.27 12.68 -12.67
CA GLY A 690 -20.97 12.99 -12.08
C GLY A 690 -20.83 14.50 -11.88
N ASP A 691 -20.35 14.89 -10.70
CA ASP A 691 -20.24 16.29 -10.29
C ASP A 691 -18.79 16.75 -10.36
N VAL A 692 -18.54 17.90 -10.98
CA VAL A 692 -17.22 18.51 -11.13
C VAL A 692 -17.34 20.00 -10.85
N HIS A 693 -16.72 20.51 -9.78
CA HIS A 693 -16.70 21.96 -9.54
C HIS A 693 -15.42 22.50 -8.92
N HIS A 694 -15.00 23.71 -9.31
CA HIS A 694 -13.78 24.35 -8.81
C HIS A 694 -12.53 23.50 -9.12
N VAL A 695 -12.26 23.26 -10.41
CA VAL A 695 -11.15 22.41 -10.84
C VAL A 695 -10.30 23.14 -11.88
N VAL A 696 -8.98 23.16 -11.68
CA VAL A 696 -8.02 23.74 -12.62
C VAL A 696 -7.30 22.61 -13.38
N SER A 697 -7.24 22.73 -14.70
CA SER A 697 -6.55 21.80 -15.60
C SER A 697 -5.71 22.59 -16.61
N ALA A 698 -4.40 22.65 -16.37
CA ALA A 698 -3.45 23.44 -17.13
C ALA A 698 -2.25 22.62 -17.63
N GLY A 699 -1.86 22.79 -18.89
CA GLY A 699 -0.64 22.16 -19.39
C GLY A 699 -0.72 20.67 -19.68
N ASN A 700 -1.93 20.12 -19.79
CA ASN A 700 -2.13 18.67 -19.95
C ASN A 700 -2.26 18.28 -21.43
N ARG A 701 -2.30 16.99 -21.75
CA ARG A 701 -2.62 16.56 -23.13
C ARG A 701 -4.02 17.04 -23.53
N ARG A 702 -4.96 16.86 -22.60
CA ARG A 702 -6.35 17.32 -22.67
C ARG A 702 -6.79 17.72 -21.27
N GLY A 703 -7.61 18.76 -21.13
CA GLY A 703 -8.06 19.23 -19.82
C GLY A 703 -9.12 18.29 -19.20
N PHE A 704 -10.34 18.35 -19.73
CA PHE A 704 -11.50 17.59 -19.27
C PHE A 704 -12.12 16.79 -20.41
N ARG A 705 -12.19 15.46 -20.27
CA ARG A 705 -12.87 14.57 -21.23
C ARG A 705 -14.02 13.87 -20.53
N LEU A 706 -15.19 14.52 -20.50
CA LEU A 706 -16.36 14.12 -19.72
C LEU A 706 -17.44 13.56 -20.66
N LYS A 707 -17.32 12.28 -21.01
CA LYS A 707 -18.32 11.56 -21.80
C LYS A 707 -19.38 10.97 -20.87
N GLY A 708 -20.58 10.76 -21.40
CA GLY A 708 -21.72 10.34 -20.60
C GLY A 708 -22.87 11.33 -20.73
N ASP A 709 -23.76 11.38 -19.74
CA ASP A 709 -24.80 12.41 -19.65
C ASP A 709 -25.19 12.68 -18.19
N TYR A 710 -26.03 13.68 -17.95
CA TYR A 710 -26.47 14.12 -16.62
C TYR A 710 -25.31 14.51 -15.70
N HIS A 711 -24.23 15.09 -16.23
CA HIS A 711 -23.12 15.62 -15.44
C HIS A 711 -23.40 17.05 -14.99
N ASP A 712 -22.89 17.42 -13.83
CA ASP A 712 -22.92 18.78 -13.30
C ASP A 712 -21.49 19.34 -13.27
N VAL A 713 -21.19 20.28 -14.18
CA VAL A 713 -19.82 20.82 -14.36
C VAL A 713 -19.82 22.35 -14.20
N TYR A 714 -19.17 22.85 -13.15
CA TYR A 714 -19.17 24.27 -12.78
C TYR A 714 -17.76 24.76 -12.46
N HIS A 715 -17.43 26.03 -12.69
CA HIS A 715 -16.19 26.62 -12.15
C HIS A 715 -14.93 25.82 -12.53
N VAL A 716 -14.80 25.42 -13.80
CA VAL A 716 -13.58 24.74 -14.29
C VAL A 716 -12.71 25.68 -15.11
N ASN A 717 -11.39 25.62 -14.90
CA ASN A 717 -10.40 26.33 -15.70
C ASN A 717 -9.66 25.32 -16.56
N ALA A 718 -9.68 25.50 -17.88
CA ALA A 718 -9.01 24.64 -18.84
C ALA A 718 -8.25 25.47 -19.88
N TYR A 719 -6.92 25.46 -19.79
CA TYR A 719 -6.05 26.22 -20.68
C TYR A 719 -4.68 25.55 -20.81
N ASP A 720 -3.88 25.97 -21.79
CA ASP A 720 -2.58 25.44 -22.11
C ASP A 720 -2.57 23.92 -22.38
N ASN A 721 -3.73 23.34 -22.71
CA ASN A 721 -3.84 21.92 -23.02
C ASN A 721 -3.52 21.67 -24.49
N ALA A 722 -2.73 20.63 -24.78
CA ALA A 722 -2.20 20.41 -26.12
C ALA A 722 -3.26 20.16 -27.20
N ARG A 723 -4.40 19.52 -26.86
CA ARG A 723 -5.41 19.11 -27.85
C ARG A 723 -6.82 19.61 -27.60
N LYS A 724 -7.31 19.43 -26.37
CA LYS A 724 -8.71 19.72 -25.99
C LYS A 724 -8.72 20.28 -24.58
N ASP A 725 -9.38 21.41 -24.37
CA ASP A 725 -9.55 21.98 -23.03
C ASP A 725 -10.72 21.32 -22.33
N VAL A 726 -11.92 21.39 -22.92
CA VAL A 726 -13.13 20.75 -22.39
C VAL A 726 -13.85 19.99 -23.50
N SER A 727 -14.18 18.73 -23.23
CA SER A 727 -14.90 17.85 -24.15
C SER A 727 -16.05 17.15 -23.45
N MET A 728 -17.25 17.71 -23.60
CA MET A 728 -18.56 17.17 -23.22
C MET A 728 -19.33 16.73 -24.48
N SER A 729 -18.84 15.68 -25.14
CA SER A 729 -19.36 15.21 -26.43
C SER A 729 -20.63 14.36 -26.31
N ALA A 730 -21.40 14.25 -27.40
CA ALA A 730 -22.55 13.33 -27.49
C ALA A 730 -22.21 11.84 -27.56
N GLN A 731 -20.93 11.49 -27.57
CA GLN A 731 -20.50 10.12 -27.82
C GLN A 731 -20.61 9.24 -26.58
N LYS A 732 -20.80 7.94 -26.84
CA LYS A 732 -20.67 6.83 -25.90
C LYS A 732 -21.67 6.80 -24.74
N TYR A 733 -22.70 7.62 -24.69
CA TYR A 733 -23.77 7.43 -23.70
C TYR A 733 -24.69 6.27 -24.10
N CYS A 734 -25.15 5.46 -23.14
CA CYS A 734 -25.93 4.24 -23.39
C CYS A 734 -27.11 4.11 -22.41
N GLY A 735 -27.74 5.23 -22.06
CA GLY A 735 -28.82 5.28 -21.07
C GLY A 735 -28.33 5.23 -19.61
N LEU A 736 -29.28 5.35 -18.67
CA LEU A 736 -28.99 5.43 -17.22
C LEU A 736 -28.45 4.13 -16.63
N ASP A 737 -28.85 2.97 -17.16
CA ASP A 737 -28.36 1.66 -16.71
C ASP A 737 -27.01 1.26 -17.36
N MET A 738 -26.54 2.06 -18.32
CA MET A 738 -25.33 1.85 -19.12
C MET A 738 -25.33 0.51 -19.90
N ALA A 739 -26.52 0.03 -20.31
CA ALA A 739 -26.69 -1.26 -20.97
C ALA A 739 -27.41 -1.20 -22.33
N TYR A 740 -27.92 -0.03 -22.75
CA TYR A 740 -28.64 0.13 -24.01
C TYR A 740 -27.73 0.49 -25.20
N ASP A 741 -28.37 0.67 -26.37
CA ASP A 741 -27.74 1.25 -27.55
C ASP A 741 -27.22 2.67 -27.28
N LYS A 742 -26.26 3.10 -28.11
CA LYS A 742 -25.68 4.44 -27.97
C LYS A 742 -26.72 5.52 -28.28
N GLU A 743 -26.86 6.46 -27.36
CA GLU A 743 -27.71 7.65 -27.47
C GLU A 743 -26.86 8.93 -27.35
N PRO A 744 -27.37 10.10 -27.80
CA PRO A 744 -26.65 11.37 -27.67
C PRO A 744 -26.39 11.77 -26.21
N GLY A 745 -25.17 11.59 -25.73
CA GLY A 745 -24.73 11.98 -24.40
C GLY A 745 -24.65 13.49 -24.19
N ASN A 746 -24.43 13.93 -22.96
CA ASN A 746 -24.32 15.32 -22.52
C ASN A 746 -25.54 16.22 -22.80
N SER A 747 -26.59 15.70 -23.44
CA SER A 747 -27.81 16.43 -23.81
C SER A 747 -28.58 16.94 -22.59
N ASN A 748 -28.36 16.33 -21.41
CA ASN A 748 -28.99 16.68 -20.14
C ASN A 748 -27.98 17.14 -19.08
N SER A 749 -26.72 17.37 -19.47
CA SER A 749 -25.67 17.80 -18.56
C SER A 749 -25.64 19.33 -18.41
N ASN A 750 -25.22 19.81 -17.25
CA ASN A 750 -25.01 21.22 -16.96
C ASN A 750 -23.53 21.60 -17.11
N PHE A 751 -23.28 22.77 -17.71
CA PHE A 751 -21.93 23.34 -17.86
C PHE A 751 -22.01 24.86 -17.74
N TYR A 752 -21.47 25.44 -16.65
CA TYR A 752 -21.54 26.89 -16.34
C TYR A 752 -20.24 27.43 -15.71
N ASN A 753 -20.09 28.76 -15.66
CA ASN A 753 -19.03 29.49 -14.93
C ASN A 753 -17.60 29.01 -15.20
N SER A 754 -17.23 28.74 -16.45
CA SER A 754 -15.98 28.05 -16.77
C SER A 754 -15.10 28.80 -17.74
N ILE A 755 -13.78 28.72 -17.53
CA ILE A 755 -12.75 29.27 -18.42
C ILE A 755 -12.27 28.16 -19.35
N VAL A 756 -12.40 28.39 -20.65
CA VAL A 756 -11.89 27.50 -21.70
C VAL A 756 -11.04 28.32 -22.64
N GLU A 757 -9.78 27.95 -22.82
CA GLU A 757 -8.88 28.71 -23.68
C GLU A 757 -9.22 28.55 -25.16
N THR A 758 -8.95 27.37 -25.74
CA THR A 758 -8.90 27.19 -27.19
C THR A 758 -9.97 26.24 -27.71
N SER A 759 -10.16 25.08 -27.07
CA SER A 759 -10.98 24.00 -27.64
C SER A 759 -12.10 23.52 -26.70
N LEU A 760 -13.33 23.89 -27.06
CA LEU A 760 -14.56 23.40 -26.45
C LEU A 760 -15.35 22.50 -27.40
N VAL A 761 -15.56 21.23 -27.00
CA VAL A 761 -16.57 20.33 -27.60
C VAL A 761 -17.69 20.19 -26.59
N CYS A 762 -18.92 20.53 -26.97
CA CYS A 762 -20.01 20.68 -26.00
C CYS A 762 -21.37 20.28 -26.61
N ASN A 763 -22.04 19.29 -26.01
CA ASN A 763 -23.39 18.88 -26.39
C ASN A 763 -24.41 19.16 -25.27
N THR A 764 -24.14 20.14 -24.41
CA THR A 764 -25.02 20.54 -23.32
C THR A 764 -26.06 21.57 -23.80
N PRO A 765 -27.19 21.74 -23.08
CA PRO A 765 -28.14 22.82 -23.36
C PRO A 765 -27.50 24.21 -23.33
N SER A 766 -26.50 24.45 -22.48
CA SER A 766 -25.76 25.72 -22.39
C SER A 766 -24.92 26.06 -23.63
N CYS A 767 -24.65 25.07 -24.48
CA CYS A 767 -23.90 25.26 -25.71
C CYS A 767 -24.78 25.19 -26.97
N SER A 768 -26.08 24.92 -26.84
CA SER A 768 -26.99 24.65 -27.97
C SER A 768 -27.02 25.76 -29.03
N GLU A 769 -26.93 27.03 -28.62
CA GLU A 769 -26.90 28.19 -29.52
C GLU A 769 -25.53 28.44 -30.17
N ALA A 770 -24.48 27.77 -29.66
CA ALA A 770 -23.09 27.95 -30.10
C ALA A 770 -22.53 26.74 -30.89
N VAL A 771 -23.32 25.67 -31.04
CA VAL A 771 -22.89 24.36 -31.56
C VAL A 771 -23.81 23.90 -32.70
N ALA A 772 -23.22 23.46 -33.82
CA ALA A 772 -23.93 22.64 -34.82
C ALA A 772 -24.15 21.23 -34.24
N PRO A 773 -25.26 20.54 -34.51
CA PRO A 773 -25.63 19.30 -33.81
C PRO A 773 -24.49 18.28 -33.88
N TYR A 774 -23.77 18.16 -32.76
CA TYR A 774 -22.59 17.31 -32.56
C TYR A 774 -21.25 17.84 -33.13
N GLY A 775 -20.83 19.04 -32.72
CA GLY A 775 -19.56 19.65 -33.13
C GLY A 775 -18.83 20.48 -32.07
N GLY A 776 -17.72 21.12 -32.47
CA GLY A 776 -16.99 22.08 -31.64
C GLY A 776 -17.67 23.44 -31.57
N VAL A 777 -17.35 24.23 -30.55
CA VAL A 777 -17.85 25.60 -30.36
C VAL A 777 -16.91 26.60 -31.04
N SER A 778 -17.45 27.53 -31.81
CA SER A 778 -16.65 28.56 -32.52
C SER A 778 -17.01 30.00 -32.16
N ASN A 779 -18.09 30.24 -31.41
CA ASN A 779 -18.55 31.58 -31.02
C ASN A 779 -18.82 31.66 -29.51
N PHE A 780 -18.33 32.72 -28.88
CA PHE A 780 -18.49 32.99 -27.45
C PHE A 780 -19.85 33.64 -27.10
N SER A 781 -20.41 34.52 -27.94
CA SER A 781 -21.55 35.36 -27.52
C SER A 781 -22.75 34.59 -26.92
N PRO A 782 -23.15 33.42 -27.45
CA PRO A 782 -24.25 32.63 -26.86
C PRO A 782 -23.88 31.96 -25.53
N LEU A 783 -22.59 31.80 -25.23
CA LEU A 783 -22.05 31.16 -24.03
C LEU A 783 -21.94 32.12 -22.84
N ALA A 784 -21.78 33.42 -23.09
CA ALA A 784 -21.55 34.43 -22.06
C ALA A 784 -22.65 34.45 -20.98
N LYS A 785 -23.92 34.27 -21.38
CA LYS A 785 -25.08 34.22 -20.46
C LYS A 785 -25.07 33.02 -19.51
N TYR A 786 -24.19 32.05 -19.77
CA TYR A 786 -23.97 30.84 -18.99
C TYR A 786 -22.68 30.91 -18.15
N GLY A 787 -21.99 32.06 -18.16
CA GLY A 787 -20.71 32.24 -17.49
C GLY A 787 -19.58 31.43 -18.12
N ILE A 788 -19.68 31.02 -19.39
CA ILE A 788 -18.64 30.25 -20.06
C ILE A 788 -17.79 31.21 -20.90
N TRP A 789 -16.52 31.38 -20.52
CA TRP A 789 -15.54 32.18 -21.25
C TRP A 789 -14.73 31.32 -22.21
N LEU A 790 -14.69 31.71 -23.49
CA LEU A 790 -13.98 30.99 -24.56
C LEU A 790 -12.94 31.91 -25.20
N GLY A 791 -11.68 31.78 -24.78
CA GLY A 791 -10.59 32.70 -25.09
C GLY A 791 -10.31 32.86 -26.59
N HIS A 792 -10.16 31.76 -27.32
CA HIS A 792 -9.88 31.78 -28.76
C HIS A 792 -10.97 32.51 -29.56
N ALA A 793 -12.25 32.36 -29.18
CA ALA A 793 -13.35 33.08 -29.83
C ALA A 793 -13.36 34.58 -29.53
N LEU A 794 -12.70 34.99 -28.43
CA LEU A 794 -12.52 36.37 -28.00
C LEU A 794 -11.18 36.98 -28.50
N GLY A 795 -10.27 36.16 -29.05
CA GLY A 795 -8.89 36.58 -29.30
C GLY A 795 -8.15 36.94 -28.02
N ALA A 796 -8.51 36.30 -26.91
CA ALA A 796 -8.00 36.56 -25.56
C ALA A 796 -7.37 35.30 -24.97
N ASP A 797 -6.46 35.50 -24.02
CA ASP A 797 -5.66 34.44 -23.41
C ASP A 797 -5.85 34.50 -21.88
N PRO A 798 -6.18 33.37 -21.21
CA PRO A 798 -6.34 33.29 -19.75
C PRO A 798 -5.19 33.91 -18.95
N HIS A 799 -3.95 33.87 -19.45
CA HIS A 799 -2.79 34.41 -18.75
C HIS A 799 -2.83 35.94 -18.56
N PHE A 800 -3.66 36.65 -19.33
CA PHE A 800 -3.89 38.09 -19.13
C PHE A 800 -5.14 38.40 -18.29
N GLU A 801 -6.04 37.43 -18.14
CA GLU A 801 -7.27 37.56 -17.36
C GLU A 801 -7.10 37.07 -15.91
N LEU A 802 -6.13 36.20 -15.65
CA LEU A 802 -5.82 35.68 -14.32
C LEU A 802 -4.65 36.45 -13.67
N ALA A 803 -4.55 36.38 -12.34
CA ALA A 803 -3.61 37.18 -11.56
C ALA A 803 -2.14 36.84 -11.85
N ASP A 804 -1.75 35.57 -11.67
CA ASP A 804 -0.43 35.03 -12.02
C ASP A 804 -0.52 33.48 -12.11
N PRO A 805 -1.20 32.98 -13.15
CA PRO A 805 -1.42 31.56 -13.35
C PRO A 805 -0.15 30.83 -13.81
N TRP A 806 -0.19 29.50 -13.75
CA TRP A 806 0.83 28.64 -14.35
C TRP A 806 0.90 28.85 -15.87
N ILE A 807 2.10 28.80 -16.47
CA ILE A 807 2.32 29.03 -17.91
C ILE A 807 3.11 27.87 -18.52
N GLN A 808 2.56 27.21 -19.54
CA GLN A 808 3.17 26.05 -20.19
C GLN A 808 4.51 26.36 -20.83
N HIS A 809 4.61 27.51 -21.49
CA HIS A 809 5.85 27.87 -22.17
C HIS A 809 7.01 28.04 -21.18
N ARG A 810 6.77 28.59 -19.98
CA ARG A 810 7.79 28.70 -18.91
C ARG A 810 8.31 27.34 -18.42
N ALA A 811 7.57 26.25 -18.64
CA ALA A 811 8.00 24.91 -18.28
C ALA A 811 9.03 24.31 -19.26
N ARG A 812 9.27 24.94 -20.42
CA ARG A 812 10.16 24.43 -21.49
C ARG A 812 11.62 24.85 -21.29
N SER A 813 12.54 24.19 -21.99
CA SER A 813 13.97 24.54 -21.97
C SER A 813 14.26 25.88 -22.67
N ASN A 814 15.35 26.55 -22.28
CA ASN A 814 15.81 27.81 -22.91
C ASN A 814 16.00 27.69 -24.43
N ASP A 815 16.50 26.54 -24.90
CA ASP A 815 16.67 26.29 -26.34
C ASP A 815 15.31 26.21 -27.05
N ASN A 816 14.32 25.52 -26.46
CA ASN A 816 12.97 25.45 -27.01
C ASN A 816 12.31 26.83 -27.03
N LEU A 817 12.50 27.61 -25.96
CA LEU A 817 11.98 28.98 -25.86
C LEU A 817 12.59 29.90 -26.92
N THR A 818 13.91 29.87 -27.08
CA THR A 818 14.63 30.66 -28.10
C THR A 818 14.22 30.24 -29.51
N ALA A 819 14.04 28.94 -29.76
CA ALA A 819 13.55 28.44 -31.04
C ALA A 819 12.09 28.88 -31.32
N THR A 820 11.24 28.95 -30.30
CA THR A 820 9.83 29.32 -30.43
C THR A 820 9.64 30.83 -30.57
N PHE A 821 10.36 31.64 -29.78
CA PHE A 821 10.14 33.08 -29.65
C PHE A 821 11.30 33.96 -30.16
N GLY A 822 12.39 33.37 -30.63
CA GLY A 822 13.62 34.08 -31.05
C GLY A 822 14.54 34.50 -29.90
N GLN A 823 14.05 34.48 -28.67
CA GLN A 823 14.78 34.69 -27.40
C GLN A 823 14.00 34.04 -26.25
N ASN A 824 14.60 33.87 -25.07
CA ASN A 824 13.81 33.52 -23.89
C ASN A 824 13.06 34.78 -23.39
N PRO A 825 11.71 34.79 -23.37
CA PRO A 825 10.95 35.96 -22.95
C PRO A 825 10.80 36.06 -21.42
N TRP A 826 11.28 35.08 -20.64
CA TRP A 826 11.20 35.08 -19.17
C TRP A 826 12.60 35.11 -18.54
N SER A 827 12.81 36.00 -17.58
CA SER A 827 13.99 36.05 -16.71
C SER A 827 13.88 35.09 -15.51
N ASP A 828 12.66 34.76 -15.09
CA ASP A 828 12.36 33.83 -14.01
C ASP A 828 11.57 32.61 -14.54
N THR A 829 12.03 31.41 -14.20
CA THR A 829 11.39 30.14 -14.57
C THR A 829 10.45 29.62 -13.48
N ASN A 830 10.40 30.28 -12.31
CA ASN A 830 9.46 29.94 -11.27
C ASN A 830 8.03 30.05 -11.83
N GLN A 831 7.27 28.97 -11.65
CA GLN A 831 5.86 28.94 -11.96
C GLN A 831 5.08 29.56 -10.82
N HIS A 832 3.95 30.20 -11.09
CA HIS A 832 3.05 30.75 -10.07
C HIS A 832 1.69 30.08 -10.15
N TYR A 833 0.92 30.19 -9.07
CA TYR A 833 -0.33 29.44 -8.89
C TYR A 833 -1.43 30.33 -8.34
N ASP A 834 -1.54 31.59 -8.79
CA ASP A 834 -2.68 32.46 -8.47
C ASP A 834 -3.68 32.47 -9.64
N PHE A 835 -4.66 31.59 -9.52
CA PHE A 835 -5.71 31.39 -10.53
C PHE A 835 -6.94 32.26 -10.30
N ARG A 836 -6.88 33.27 -9.41
CA ARG A 836 -7.95 34.27 -9.29
C ARG A 836 -7.99 35.14 -10.54
N PRO A 837 -9.17 35.64 -10.94
CA PRO A 837 -9.24 36.73 -11.89
C PRO A 837 -8.36 37.90 -11.48
N ARG A 838 -7.68 38.51 -12.45
CA ARG A 838 -6.92 39.73 -12.23
C ARG A 838 -7.87 40.90 -12.08
N LYS A 839 -7.51 41.87 -11.23
CA LYS A 839 -8.22 43.14 -11.13
C LYS A 839 -8.49 43.77 -12.51
N GLY A 840 -9.76 44.03 -12.81
CA GLY A 840 -10.21 44.59 -14.09
C GLY A 840 -10.45 43.56 -15.20
N SER A 841 -10.27 42.27 -14.92
CA SER A 841 -10.60 41.18 -15.83
C SER A 841 -12.09 41.12 -16.15
N TYR A 842 -12.42 40.63 -17.34
CA TYR A 842 -13.80 40.31 -17.73
C TYR A 842 -14.40 39.17 -16.90
N LEU A 843 -13.56 38.34 -16.29
CA LEU A 843 -14.01 37.18 -15.51
C LEU A 843 -14.68 37.59 -14.19
N ILE A 844 -14.44 38.81 -13.71
CA ILE A 844 -14.98 39.30 -12.44
C ILE A 844 -16.47 39.64 -12.59
N ASP A 845 -17.32 39.19 -11.67
CA ASP A 845 -18.75 39.51 -11.59
C ASP A 845 -19.56 39.17 -12.86
N ASN A 846 -19.13 38.18 -13.64
CA ASN A 846 -19.77 37.77 -14.91
C ASN A 846 -20.26 36.31 -14.91
N GLY A 847 -20.19 35.62 -13.77
CA GLY A 847 -20.71 34.28 -13.56
C GLY A 847 -22.16 34.24 -13.08
N LEU A 848 -22.68 33.02 -12.96
CA LEU A 848 -24.03 32.70 -12.51
C LEU A 848 -24.03 32.19 -11.08
N VAL A 849 -25.04 32.58 -10.30
CA VAL A 849 -25.27 31.99 -8.98
C VAL A 849 -25.78 30.56 -9.17
N ILE A 850 -25.02 29.60 -8.64
CA ILE A 850 -25.36 28.18 -8.62
C ILE A 850 -25.68 27.80 -7.18
N PRO A 851 -26.95 27.51 -6.86
CA PRO A 851 -27.36 27.22 -5.49
C PRO A 851 -26.59 26.05 -4.89
N GLY A 852 -26.10 26.21 -3.66
CA GLY A 852 -25.31 25.19 -2.98
C GLY A 852 -23.84 25.12 -3.40
N ILE A 853 -23.40 25.90 -4.40
CA ILE A 853 -22.02 25.87 -4.94
C ILE A 853 -21.27 27.17 -4.69
N ASN A 854 -21.90 28.33 -4.92
CA ASN A 854 -21.25 29.64 -4.77
C ASN A 854 -22.12 30.70 -4.07
N ASP A 855 -23.32 30.36 -3.60
CA ASP A 855 -24.23 31.28 -2.92
C ASP A 855 -23.96 31.42 -1.41
N GLY A 856 -23.10 30.57 -0.86
CA GLY A 856 -22.77 30.52 0.57
C GLY A 856 -23.72 29.68 1.41
N GLU A 857 -24.67 29.00 0.77
CA GLU A 857 -25.66 28.16 1.45
C GLU A 857 -25.27 26.69 1.30
N ASP A 858 -25.27 25.92 2.39
CA ASP A 858 -25.02 24.47 2.35
C ASP A 858 -26.32 23.72 1.91
N THR A 859 -26.96 24.17 0.82
CA THR A 859 -28.19 23.58 0.29
C THR A 859 -27.92 22.56 -0.81
N ASN A 860 -28.83 21.59 -0.96
CA ASN A 860 -28.79 20.61 -2.03
C ASN A 860 -30.20 20.53 -2.65
N PRO A 861 -30.54 21.47 -3.55
CA PRO A 861 -31.88 21.54 -4.12
C PRO A 861 -32.24 20.23 -4.83
N GLU A 862 -33.51 19.81 -4.74
CA GLU A 862 -33.99 18.62 -5.44
C GLU A 862 -34.01 18.87 -6.96
N HIS A 863 -33.49 17.91 -7.74
CA HIS A 863 -33.60 17.92 -9.19
C HIS A 863 -34.88 17.18 -9.64
N LYS A 864 -35.35 17.42 -10.88
CA LYS A 864 -36.59 16.82 -11.42
C LYS A 864 -36.52 15.29 -11.65
N GLN A 865 -35.33 14.70 -11.48
CA GLN A 865 -35.10 13.26 -11.50
C GLN A 865 -34.62 12.89 -10.09
N GLU A 866 -34.92 11.68 -9.63
CA GLU A 866 -34.73 11.18 -8.25
C GLU A 866 -33.26 11.13 -7.74
N CYS A 867 -32.40 12.06 -8.17
CA CYS A 867 -31.00 12.23 -7.80
C CYS A 867 -30.79 13.63 -7.17
N LYS A 868 -29.90 13.71 -6.18
CA LYS A 868 -29.46 14.97 -5.55
C LYS A 868 -28.68 15.83 -6.55
N PHE A 869 -28.77 17.16 -6.44
CA PHE A 869 -28.02 18.12 -7.26
C PHE A 869 -26.51 18.10 -6.97
N ILE A 870 -26.13 17.78 -5.72
CA ILE A 870 -24.75 17.54 -5.31
C ILE A 870 -24.68 16.18 -4.60
N SER A 871 -23.82 15.29 -5.08
CA SER A 871 -23.73 13.91 -4.61
C SER A 871 -23.16 13.80 -3.20
N HIS A 872 -22.21 14.66 -2.84
CA HIS A 872 -21.49 14.63 -1.57
C HIS A 872 -21.68 15.92 -0.75
N PRO A 873 -21.86 15.83 0.57
CA PRO A 873 -21.94 17.02 1.42
C PRO A 873 -20.63 17.83 1.43
N PRO A 874 -20.68 19.12 1.81
CA PRO A 874 -19.46 19.88 2.08
C PRO A 874 -18.65 19.24 3.22
N LEU A 875 -17.32 19.41 3.17
CA LEU A 875 -16.37 18.90 4.16
C LEU A 875 -16.57 19.56 5.53
N TYR A 876 -16.93 20.84 5.53
CA TYR A 876 -17.26 21.65 6.70
C TYR A 876 -18.27 22.71 6.27
N SER A 877 -19.04 23.25 7.24
CA SER A 877 -20.05 24.26 6.92
C SER A 877 -19.42 25.52 6.32
N GLY A 878 -19.98 26.01 5.22
CA GLY A 878 -19.43 27.15 4.48
C GLY A 878 -18.19 26.82 3.66
N GLN A 879 -17.92 25.55 3.35
CA GLN A 879 -16.88 25.17 2.37
C GLN A 879 -17.15 25.85 1.02
N ASN A 880 -18.40 25.77 0.55
CA ASN A 880 -18.88 26.44 -0.64
C ASN A 880 -19.26 27.87 -0.26
N ARG A 881 -18.29 28.78 -0.31
CA ARG A 881 -18.46 30.16 0.16
C ARG A 881 -19.36 30.96 -0.78
N LYS A 882 -19.93 32.02 -0.24
CA LYS A 882 -20.59 33.05 -1.03
C LYS A 882 -19.56 33.80 -1.87
N TYR A 883 -19.84 33.98 -3.16
CA TYR A 883 -19.06 34.84 -4.05
C TYR A 883 -18.89 36.26 -3.50
N VAL A 884 -17.86 36.95 -3.98
CA VAL A 884 -17.52 38.32 -3.56
C VAL A 884 -17.78 39.28 -4.71
N GLY A 885 -18.75 40.18 -4.55
CA GLY A 885 -19.07 41.20 -5.56
C GLY A 885 -20.56 41.26 -5.88
N ALA A 886 -20.88 41.67 -7.10
CA ALA A 886 -22.23 41.74 -7.64
C ALA A 886 -22.73 40.38 -8.17
N ALA A 887 -21.83 39.51 -8.63
CA ALA A 887 -22.11 38.16 -9.10
C ALA A 887 -20.89 37.25 -8.90
N PRO A 888 -21.01 35.92 -9.03
CA PRO A 888 -19.85 35.03 -9.04
C PRO A 888 -18.88 35.37 -10.15
N ASP A 889 -17.62 35.01 -9.95
CA ASP A 889 -16.62 35.09 -11.00
C ASP A 889 -16.67 33.87 -11.94
N ILE A 890 -16.22 34.08 -13.18
CA ILE A 890 -16.05 32.99 -14.14
C ILE A 890 -14.75 32.24 -13.81
N GLY A 891 -14.86 30.93 -13.62
CA GLY A 891 -13.73 30.04 -13.36
C GLY A 891 -13.68 29.53 -11.93
N ALA A 892 -12.56 28.88 -11.58
CA ALA A 892 -12.42 28.09 -10.35
C ALA A 892 -12.22 28.91 -9.06
N TYR A 893 -11.98 30.22 -9.18
CA TYR A 893 -11.60 31.10 -8.07
C TYR A 893 -12.32 32.45 -8.16
N GLU A 894 -12.52 33.06 -6.99
CA GLU A 894 -13.18 34.35 -6.82
C GLU A 894 -12.15 35.44 -6.47
N TYR A 895 -12.23 36.57 -7.17
CA TYR A 895 -11.45 37.77 -6.93
C TYR A 895 -11.91 38.44 -5.62
N GLY A 896 -10.94 38.88 -4.82
CA GLY A 896 -11.23 39.53 -3.54
C GLY A 896 -11.66 38.57 -2.41
N ASP A 897 -11.72 37.26 -2.67
CA ASP A 897 -11.98 36.28 -1.61
C ASP A 897 -10.81 36.19 -0.63
N THR A 898 -11.15 36.19 0.65
CA THR A 898 -10.21 36.12 1.78
C THR A 898 -9.64 34.72 2.02
N VAL A 899 -10.13 33.72 1.30
CA VAL A 899 -9.66 32.34 1.38
C VAL A 899 -9.33 31.84 -0.02
N TYR A 900 -8.12 31.36 -0.19
CA TYR A 900 -7.62 30.73 -1.40
C TYR A 900 -7.41 29.25 -1.12
N TRP A 901 -8.20 28.39 -1.76
CA TRP A 901 -8.00 26.95 -1.60
C TRP A 901 -6.74 26.50 -2.34
N ILE A 902 -5.82 25.88 -1.61
CA ILE A 902 -4.61 25.24 -2.16
C ILE A 902 -4.78 23.72 -1.98
N PRO A 903 -4.91 22.95 -3.07
CA PRO A 903 -5.10 21.51 -2.97
C PRO A 903 -3.78 20.78 -2.73
N GLY A 904 -3.90 19.52 -2.31
CA GLY A 904 -2.80 18.60 -2.12
C GLY A 904 -2.41 18.38 -0.68
N PHE A 905 -1.29 17.68 -0.50
CA PHE A 905 -0.68 17.38 0.78
C PHE A 905 -0.32 18.66 1.53
N ARG A 906 -0.80 18.76 2.78
CA ARG A 906 -0.44 19.79 3.74
C ARG A 906 0.74 19.31 4.57
N TYR A 907 1.82 20.07 4.51
CA TYR A 907 3.04 19.82 5.28
C TYR A 907 2.81 20.08 6.79
N PRO A 908 3.67 19.60 7.69
CA PRO A 908 3.57 19.89 9.12
C PRO A 908 3.91 21.34 9.50
N HIS A 909 4.17 22.20 8.51
CA HIS A 909 4.44 23.63 8.65
C HIS A 909 3.68 24.43 7.57
N PRO A 910 3.46 25.75 7.74
CA PRO A 910 2.96 26.61 6.68
C PRO A 910 3.81 26.46 5.41
N SER A 911 3.17 26.40 4.26
CA SER A 911 3.83 26.01 2.99
C SER A 911 3.12 26.61 1.77
N VAL A 912 3.67 26.37 0.58
CA VAL A 912 3.13 26.83 -0.71
C VAL A 912 2.85 28.34 -0.72
N PRO A 913 3.89 29.17 -0.53
CA PRO A 913 3.73 30.62 -0.61
C PRO A 913 3.29 31.02 -2.02
N ILE A 914 2.34 31.94 -2.12
CA ILE A 914 1.98 32.63 -3.36
C ILE A 914 2.11 34.13 -3.06
N PRO A 915 3.04 34.87 -3.70
CA PRO A 915 4.01 34.39 -4.69
C PRO A 915 4.95 33.33 -4.12
N ASN A 916 5.47 32.47 -5.02
CA ASN A 916 6.47 31.49 -4.64
C ASN A 916 7.73 32.18 -4.08
N ASP A 917 8.46 31.49 -3.23
CA ASP A 917 9.71 32.03 -2.69
C ASP A 917 10.72 32.29 -3.82
N GLY A 918 11.28 33.50 -3.85
CA GLY A 918 12.17 33.98 -4.89
C GLY A 918 11.49 34.45 -6.17
N ALA A 919 10.15 34.58 -6.20
CA ALA A 919 9.41 35.05 -7.38
C ALA A 919 9.87 36.45 -7.84
N GLU A 920 10.06 36.61 -9.14
CA GLU A 920 10.30 37.91 -9.78
C GLU A 920 9.07 38.42 -10.56
N ASP A 921 9.08 39.72 -10.90
CA ASP A 921 8.05 40.39 -11.70
C ASP A 921 6.61 40.24 -11.17
N VAL A 922 6.46 40.14 -9.85
CA VAL A 922 5.15 40.01 -9.18
C VAL A 922 4.32 41.28 -9.36
N PRO A 923 3.02 41.20 -9.72
CA PRO A 923 2.18 42.38 -9.88
C PRO A 923 2.10 43.30 -8.63
N ILE A 924 1.95 44.61 -8.84
CA ILE A 924 1.84 45.58 -7.72
C ILE A 924 0.60 45.38 -6.81
N ASP A 925 -0.48 44.85 -7.36
CA ASP A 925 -1.77 44.66 -6.68
C ASP A 925 -1.95 43.19 -6.20
N TYR A 926 -0.83 42.48 -6.00
CA TYR A 926 -0.83 41.06 -5.67
C TYR A 926 -1.19 40.77 -4.20
N SER A 927 -1.54 39.52 -3.87
CA SER A 927 -1.83 39.12 -2.48
C SER A 927 -0.81 38.10 -2.00
N LEU A 928 -0.58 38.05 -0.68
CA LEU A 928 0.20 36.99 -0.08
C LEU A 928 -0.74 35.88 0.38
N VAL A 929 -0.49 34.65 -0.07
CA VAL A 929 -1.31 33.47 0.22
C VAL A 929 -0.44 32.32 0.67
N TRP A 930 -0.90 31.56 1.66
CA TRP A 930 -0.18 30.40 2.20
C TRP A 930 -1.11 29.21 2.40
N ASN A 931 -0.55 28.02 2.48
CA ASN A 931 -1.27 26.82 2.92
C ASN A 931 -1.06 26.59 4.41
N TYR A 932 -2.13 26.24 5.12
CA TYR A 932 -2.05 25.88 6.54
C TYR A 932 -1.40 24.50 6.71
N PRO A 933 -0.67 24.27 7.82
CA PRO A 933 -0.15 22.95 8.15
C PRO A 933 -1.28 21.95 8.37
N TYR A 934 -1.00 20.66 8.16
CA TYR A 934 -2.00 19.62 8.36
C TYR A 934 -2.45 19.54 9.83
N LYS A 935 -3.77 19.54 10.03
CA LYS A 935 -4.44 19.23 11.29
C LYS A 935 -5.69 18.40 11.04
N LYS A 936 -6.08 17.61 12.05
CA LYS A 936 -7.39 16.92 12.07
C LYS A 936 -8.53 17.86 12.48
N ASP A 937 -8.19 18.85 13.30
CA ASP A 937 -9.12 19.88 13.75
C ASP A 937 -8.44 21.25 13.59
N TYR A 938 -9.11 22.13 12.83
CA TYR A 938 -8.65 23.49 12.58
C TYR A 938 -9.36 24.51 13.48
N SER A 939 -10.23 24.08 14.39
CA SER A 939 -10.90 24.96 15.35
C SER A 939 -9.86 25.78 16.12
N ASN A 940 -10.04 27.10 16.11
CA ASN A 940 -9.13 28.06 16.75
C ASN A 940 -7.69 28.06 16.20
N THR A 941 -7.45 27.55 14.98
CA THR A 941 -6.13 27.64 14.33
C THR A 941 -5.91 29.07 13.84
N GLU A 942 -4.80 29.67 14.26
CA GLU A 942 -4.43 31.06 13.95
C GLU A 942 -3.08 31.12 13.21
N ALA A 943 -3.01 31.97 12.19
CA ALA A 943 -1.80 32.28 11.45
C ALA A 943 -1.39 33.73 11.70
N THR A 944 -0.13 33.97 12.08
CA THR A 944 0.49 35.30 12.12
C THR A 944 1.34 35.47 10.87
N VAL A 945 1.00 36.46 10.04
CA VAL A 945 1.73 36.81 8.82
C VAL A 945 2.47 38.11 9.03
N THR A 946 3.77 38.11 8.74
CA THR A 946 4.61 39.32 8.77
C THR A 946 5.18 39.58 7.38
N VAL A 947 5.10 40.83 6.91
CA VAL A 947 5.66 41.28 5.63
C VAL A 947 6.43 42.58 5.82
N SER A 948 7.59 42.68 5.18
CA SER A 948 8.49 43.84 5.26
C SER A 948 9.16 44.14 3.90
N GLY A 949 9.28 45.42 3.57
CA GLY A 949 9.94 45.91 2.36
C GLY A 949 9.67 47.41 2.13
N PRO A 950 9.99 47.96 0.94
CA PRO A 950 9.74 49.36 0.62
C PRO A 950 8.27 49.75 0.83
N GLY A 951 8.03 50.69 1.75
CA GLY A 951 6.69 51.21 2.06
C GLY A 951 5.76 50.25 2.82
N VAL A 952 6.22 49.04 3.20
CA VAL A 952 5.40 48.03 3.89
C VAL A 952 6.18 47.44 5.07
N ASN A 953 5.59 47.49 6.27
CA ASN A 953 6.07 46.76 7.45
C ASN A 953 4.85 46.44 8.32
N ARG A 954 4.33 45.22 8.24
CA ARG A 954 3.03 44.85 8.79
C ARG A 954 3.05 43.42 9.33
N THR A 955 2.38 43.23 10.47
CA THR A 955 2.06 41.91 11.03
C THR A 955 0.55 41.82 11.22
N VAL A 956 -0.07 40.70 10.81
CA VAL A 956 -1.52 40.49 10.84
C VAL A 956 -1.82 39.05 11.22
N ASP A 957 -2.85 38.86 12.04
CA ASP A 957 -3.33 37.54 12.43
C ASP A 957 -4.59 37.14 11.63
N PHE A 958 -4.70 35.85 11.33
CA PHE A 958 -5.78 35.26 10.54
C PHE A 958 -6.29 33.97 11.17
N LEU A 959 -7.61 33.87 11.34
CA LEU A 959 -8.27 32.64 11.74
C LEU A 959 -8.53 31.76 10.52
N TYR A 960 -8.26 30.46 10.65
CA TYR A 960 -8.63 29.48 9.61
C TYR A 960 -10.13 29.60 9.28
N PRO A 961 -10.54 29.59 8.00
CA PRO A 961 -9.72 29.25 6.82
C PRO A 961 -9.06 30.44 6.09
N HIS A 962 -9.13 31.67 6.60
CA HIS A 962 -8.62 32.86 5.91
C HIS A 962 -7.11 32.78 5.70
N ASN A 963 -6.67 32.81 4.44
CA ASN A 963 -5.26 32.68 4.09
C ASN A 963 -4.80 33.65 3.00
N VAL A 964 -5.46 34.81 2.88
CA VAL A 964 -5.13 35.84 1.88
C VAL A 964 -4.89 37.17 2.58
N LEU A 965 -3.67 37.68 2.47
CA LEU A 965 -3.30 39.04 2.86
C LEU A 965 -3.27 39.94 1.62
N PHE A 966 -4.31 40.77 1.49
CA PHE A 966 -4.34 41.82 0.48
C PHE A 966 -3.39 42.96 0.85
N GLN A 967 -2.40 43.23 -0.02
CA GLN A 967 -1.39 44.26 0.19
C GLN A 967 -0.91 44.80 -1.17
N ALA A 968 -1.05 46.10 -1.40
CA ALA A 968 -0.42 46.73 -2.57
C ALA A 968 1.07 46.95 -2.30
N PHE A 969 1.90 46.73 -3.33
CA PHE A 969 3.35 46.84 -3.26
C PHE A 969 3.89 47.92 -4.21
N GLN A 970 5.14 48.35 -3.99
CA GLN A 970 5.80 49.37 -4.81
C GLN A 970 6.59 48.71 -5.95
N PRO A 971 6.50 49.24 -7.19
CA PRO A 971 7.28 48.74 -8.32
C PRO A 971 8.79 48.72 -8.04
N GLY A 972 9.47 47.64 -8.43
CA GLY A 972 10.91 47.45 -8.24
C GLY A 972 11.33 47.09 -6.81
N GLY A 973 10.37 46.93 -5.89
CA GLY A 973 10.62 46.60 -4.49
C GLY A 973 10.85 45.12 -4.25
N THR A 974 11.77 44.79 -3.34
CA THR A 974 11.93 43.42 -2.80
C THR A 974 11.29 43.35 -1.42
N TYR A 975 10.49 42.32 -1.21
CA TYR A 975 9.74 42.10 0.02
C TYR A 975 10.12 40.75 0.64
N ASN A 976 10.21 40.72 1.97
CA ASN A 976 10.35 39.50 2.75
C ASN A 976 9.09 39.30 3.58
N TRP A 977 8.62 38.07 3.66
CA TRP A 977 7.46 37.72 4.45
C TRP A 977 7.57 36.33 5.06
N SER A 978 6.79 36.09 6.11
CA SER A 978 6.82 34.83 6.84
C SER A 978 5.45 34.54 7.43
N VAL A 979 5.14 33.25 7.59
CA VAL A 979 3.92 32.79 8.24
C VAL A 979 4.26 31.87 9.39
N THR A 980 3.63 32.11 10.54
CA THR A 980 3.69 31.22 11.71
C THR A 980 2.28 30.79 12.06
N VAL A 981 2.03 29.49 12.20
CA VAL A 981 0.73 28.93 12.61
C VAL A 981 0.92 28.20 13.92
N ASP A 982 0.23 28.63 14.98
CA ASP A 982 0.30 28.05 16.33
C ASP A 982 1.74 27.75 16.82
N ASN A 983 2.64 28.72 16.61
CA ASN A 983 4.08 28.66 16.92
C ASN A 983 4.94 27.78 15.98
N ILE A 984 4.37 27.25 14.89
CA ILE A 984 5.12 26.55 13.85
C ILE A 984 5.42 27.52 12.70
N SER A 985 6.70 27.82 12.48
CA SER A 985 7.13 28.71 11.40
C SER A 985 7.20 27.98 10.06
N GLY A 986 6.73 28.64 8.98
CA GLY A 986 6.92 28.22 7.60
C GLY A 986 8.26 28.64 6.98
N GLY A 987 9.11 29.34 7.73
CA GLY A 987 10.32 29.98 7.23
C GLY A 987 10.08 31.41 6.73
N ASN A 988 11.13 31.98 6.11
CA ASN A 988 11.08 33.28 5.47
C ASN A 988 11.04 33.09 3.96
N TRP A 989 10.16 33.83 3.29
CA TRP A 989 10.02 33.85 1.84
C TRP A 989 10.25 35.27 1.32
N SER A 990 10.63 35.37 0.06
CA SER A 990 10.90 36.65 -0.60
C SER A 990 10.31 36.70 -2.00
N PHE A 991 10.04 37.91 -2.49
CA PHE A 991 9.66 38.14 -3.88
C PHE A 991 9.99 39.58 -4.30
N LYS A 992 9.95 39.83 -5.61
CA LYS A 992 10.23 41.12 -6.23
C LYS A 992 9.08 41.56 -7.13
N VAL A 993 8.72 42.84 -7.00
CA VAL A 993 7.60 43.53 -7.69
C VAL A 993 8.11 44.39 -8.83
#